data_AF-A0A934KVT9-F1
#
_entry.id   AF-A0A934KVT9-F1
#
_cell.length_a   1.000
_cell.length_b   1.000
_cell.length_c   1.000
_cell.angle_alpha   90.00
_cell.angle_beta   90.00
_cell.angle_gamma   90.00
#
_symmetry.space_group_name_H-M   'P 1'
#
loop_
_entity.id
_entity.type
_entity.pdbx_description
1 polymer ?
#
loop_
_entity_poly.entity_id
_entity_poly.type
_entity_poly.pdbx_seq_one_letter_code
_entity_poly.pdbx_strand_id
1 'polypeptide(L)'
;DEPDLDLPDAALEEQHRKNLERAAKLLAELPSKFPPSKTSTLTGSEHLAQRFSEWLATERPRIVQWTALRPHEAKSNLPLLTVQPDDSVFASGDISKMDTYELTFRNVPAGVTALRLEALPDDRLPAHGPGMTYYEGRKGDFFMGEFKVFAGTSQVKLVRATESFSKNNFGNAPVTAALATDGNPETGWSTATREGERHEAVFNLAEPLRVVGDLRVKMLFGRHYAASLGRFRIAFTTDARGATASTLPPEAQELLLRPDKQLTAAERAKLREHFLLVAPELKDARTEIETLQKPPVLQTTLVLRERPPVNPRPTFRHHRGEFLSPKEAIAPGVLGVLNPLPPGAPTNRLGFAQWLVSTDNPLTARVTVNRQWAAFFGRGIVRTTEDFGLQGDAPTHPELLDWLAVEFVKGSGGLGLGSGVSTRTPWSLKQLHRLIVTSATYQQGSSFASDPRTSPQTPDPRPNSLLSRFPRARLDAELIRDCVLRASGLLSAKVGGQSVFPPQPASVTSEGVYGAKSWDESKGEDRYRRGLYTFAKRSAPYAMFNTFDGPSGEACVARRDVSNTPLQALTLLNDTVILEAAQALGRQLAAQPGSVESRVESLFRRCLTRPPSADERAQLVKFFAAQRARFASGELKAADFAGKGDGDATDRAAWTALARALLNLDEFIAKG
;
A
#
# COMPACT_ATOMS: atom_id res chain seq x y z
N ASP A 1 -4.95 -4.98 15.51
CA ASP A 1 -5.68 -4.82 14.24
C ASP A 1 -4.74 -4.49 13.12
N GLU A 2 -5.22 -4.62 11.89
CA GLU A 2 -4.45 -4.37 10.67
C GLU A 2 -5.08 -3.21 9.88
N PRO A 3 -5.18 -1.99 10.47
CA PRO A 3 -5.75 -0.88 9.74
C PRO A 3 -4.86 -0.50 8.55
N ASP A 4 -5.50 0.06 7.52
CA ASP A 4 -4.77 0.84 6.54
C ASP A 4 -4.23 2.12 7.19
N LEU A 5 -3.00 2.46 6.81
CA LEU A 5 -2.40 3.75 7.06
C LEU A 5 -2.23 4.46 5.72
N ASP A 6 -2.80 5.66 5.62
CA ASP A 6 -2.52 6.57 4.52
C ASP A 6 -1.05 7.00 4.59
N LEU A 7 -0.32 6.80 3.50
CA LEU A 7 1.06 7.26 3.39
C LEU A 7 1.06 8.74 3.01
N PRO A 8 1.80 9.60 3.73
CA PRO A 8 1.91 11.02 3.40
C PRO A 8 2.47 11.21 1.98
N ASP A 9 1.88 12.13 1.23
CA ASP A 9 2.35 12.54 -0.09
C ASP A 9 2.25 14.06 -0.23
N ALA A 10 3.38 14.73 0.00
CA ALA A 10 3.45 16.19 -0.01
C ALA A 10 3.02 16.81 -1.35
N ALA A 11 3.20 16.10 -2.48
CA ALA A 11 2.80 16.63 -3.78
C ALA A 11 1.28 16.55 -3.97
N LEU A 12 0.65 15.44 -3.55
CA LEU A 12 -0.80 15.30 -3.55
C LEU A 12 -1.47 16.24 -2.55
N GLU A 13 -0.90 16.40 -1.35
CA GLU A 13 -1.37 17.33 -0.33
C GLU A 13 -1.32 18.78 -0.84
N GLU A 14 -0.21 19.18 -1.46
CA GLU A 14 -0.07 20.49 -2.07
C GLU A 14 -1.07 20.72 -3.21
N GLN A 15 -1.28 19.71 -4.05
CA GLN A 15 -2.28 19.77 -5.11
C GLN A 15 -3.70 19.89 -4.54
N HIS A 16 -4.01 19.14 -3.49
CA HIS A 16 -5.32 19.22 -2.82
C HIS A 16 -5.53 20.60 -2.18
N ARG A 17 -4.51 21.18 -1.54
CA ARG A 17 -4.57 22.55 -1.02
C ARG A 17 -4.91 23.56 -2.13
N LYS A 18 -4.23 23.47 -3.28
CA LYS A 18 -4.53 24.33 -4.45
C LYS A 18 -5.94 24.10 -4.98
N ASN A 19 -6.42 22.86 -4.97
CA ASN A 19 -7.79 22.54 -5.36
C ASN A 19 -8.80 23.18 -4.41
N LEU A 20 -8.56 23.13 -3.09
CA LEU A 20 -9.41 23.79 -2.08
C LEU A 20 -9.43 25.31 -2.24
N GLU A 21 -8.27 25.94 -2.50
CA GLU A 21 -8.20 27.37 -2.80
C GLU A 21 -8.99 27.74 -4.07
N ARG A 22 -8.89 26.91 -5.12
CA ARG A 22 -9.67 27.08 -6.35
C ARG A 22 -11.17 26.88 -6.09
N ALA A 23 -11.54 25.87 -5.31
CA ALA A 23 -12.92 25.61 -4.92
C ALA A 23 -13.51 26.79 -4.15
N ALA A 24 -12.76 27.37 -3.22
CA ALA A 24 -13.18 28.56 -2.47
C ALA A 24 -13.42 29.77 -3.38
N LYS A 25 -12.56 29.99 -4.39
CA LYS A 25 -12.78 31.05 -5.41
C LYS A 25 -14.04 30.80 -6.23
N LEU A 26 -14.21 29.58 -6.74
CA LEU A 26 -15.40 29.20 -7.51
C LEU A 26 -16.68 29.31 -6.69
N LEU A 27 -16.63 28.98 -5.40
CA LEU A 27 -17.73 29.12 -4.46
C LEU A 27 -18.14 30.59 -4.29
N ALA A 28 -17.17 31.49 -4.15
CA ALA A 28 -17.41 32.93 -4.08
C ALA A 28 -18.01 33.52 -5.37
N GLU A 29 -17.79 32.88 -6.52
CA GLU A 29 -18.37 33.26 -7.82
C GLU A 29 -19.78 32.67 -8.06
N LEU A 30 -20.22 31.66 -7.31
CA LEU A 30 -21.54 31.04 -7.53
C LEU A 30 -22.71 32.04 -7.55
N PRO A 31 -22.75 33.08 -6.69
CA PRO A 31 -23.82 34.06 -6.74
C PRO A 31 -23.96 34.78 -8.08
N SER A 32 -22.85 35.06 -8.79
CA SER A 32 -22.90 35.73 -10.10
C SER A 32 -23.23 34.79 -11.25
N LYS A 33 -23.08 33.48 -11.04
CA LYS A 33 -23.43 32.42 -12.01
C LYS A 33 -24.89 31.97 -11.89
N PHE A 34 -25.67 32.49 -10.93
CA PHE A 34 -27.06 32.13 -10.77
C PHE A 34 -27.88 32.63 -11.98
N PRO A 35 -28.60 31.75 -12.70
CA PRO A 35 -29.27 32.14 -13.93
C PRO A 35 -30.46 33.08 -13.64
N PRO A 36 -30.83 33.97 -14.58
CA PRO A 36 -32.08 34.71 -14.48
C PRO A 36 -33.28 33.76 -14.48
N SER A 37 -34.41 34.23 -13.96
CA SER A 37 -35.63 33.43 -13.92
C SER A 37 -36.10 33.09 -15.35
N LYS A 38 -36.51 31.83 -15.58
CA LYS A 38 -37.08 31.41 -16.87
C LYS A 38 -38.55 31.85 -17.04
N THR A 39 -39.20 32.26 -15.95
CA THR A 39 -40.65 32.51 -15.89
C THR A 39 -41.00 33.93 -15.45
N SER A 40 -40.02 34.76 -15.10
CA SER A 40 -40.20 36.16 -14.69
C SER A 40 -39.06 37.04 -15.20
N THR A 41 -39.21 38.36 -15.13
CA THR A 41 -38.20 39.35 -15.58
C THR A 41 -37.05 39.56 -14.60
N LEU A 42 -36.87 38.67 -13.61
CA LEU A 42 -35.86 38.82 -12.57
C LEU A 42 -34.46 38.55 -13.12
N THR A 43 -33.54 39.46 -12.80
CA THR A 43 -32.11 39.27 -13.03
C THR A 43 -31.58 38.09 -12.20
N GLY A 44 -30.37 37.60 -12.50
CA GLY A 44 -29.77 36.47 -11.76
C GLY A 44 -29.65 36.72 -10.25
N SER A 45 -29.31 37.94 -9.84
CA SER A 45 -29.18 38.32 -8.43
C SER A 45 -30.54 38.39 -7.71
N GLU A 46 -31.56 38.91 -8.38
CA GLU A 46 -32.93 38.98 -7.84
C GLU A 46 -33.56 37.59 -7.77
N HIS A 47 -33.36 36.78 -8.80
CA HIS A 47 -33.80 35.38 -8.82
C HIS A 47 -33.11 34.56 -7.72
N LEU A 48 -31.81 34.75 -7.50
CA LEU A 48 -31.10 34.15 -6.37
C LEU A 48 -31.70 34.56 -5.01
N ALA A 49 -31.97 35.84 -4.80
CA ALA A 49 -32.57 36.33 -3.55
C ALA A 49 -33.96 35.73 -3.30
N GLN A 50 -34.78 35.61 -4.37
CA GLN A 50 -36.07 34.95 -4.31
C GLN A 50 -35.93 33.48 -3.95
N ARG A 51 -35.13 32.70 -4.70
CA ARG A 51 -34.95 31.26 -4.51
C ARG A 51 -34.37 30.92 -3.14
N PHE A 52 -33.45 31.75 -2.64
CA PHE A 52 -32.93 31.61 -1.28
C PHE A 52 -34.02 31.83 -0.22
N SER A 53 -34.88 32.83 -0.40
CA SER A 53 -36.01 33.09 0.51
C SER A 53 -37.04 31.95 0.49
N GLU A 54 -37.33 31.42 -0.69
CA GLU A 54 -38.20 30.24 -0.86
C GLU A 54 -37.60 29.00 -0.21
N TRP A 55 -36.29 28.79 -0.34
CA TRP A 55 -35.57 27.72 0.33
C TRP A 55 -35.64 27.85 1.85
N LEU A 56 -35.40 29.05 2.40
CA LEU A 56 -35.57 29.31 3.84
C LEU A 56 -37.01 29.03 4.31
N ALA A 57 -38.02 29.46 3.56
CA ALA A 57 -39.42 29.21 3.88
C ALA A 57 -39.79 27.72 3.81
N THR A 58 -39.08 26.93 2.98
CA THR A 58 -39.29 25.49 2.84
C THR A 58 -38.56 24.68 3.92
N GLU A 59 -37.31 25.04 4.23
CA GLU A 59 -36.46 24.27 5.14
C GLU A 59 -36.73 24.59 6.61
N ARG A 60 -36.96 25.86 6.99
CA ARG A 60 -37.21 26.24 8.39
C ARG A 60 -38.35 25.45 9.05
N PRO A 61 -39.51 25.22 8.40
CA PRO A 61 -40.57 24.41 9.00
C PRO A 61 -40.22 22.91 9.15
N ARG A 62 -39.19 22.41 8.46
CA ARG A 62 -38.76 21.01 8.51
C ARG A 62 -37.73 20.73 9.60
N ILE A 63 -36.96 21.75 9.99
CA ILE A 63 -35.94 21.60 11.03
C ILE A 63 -36.60 21.59 12.41
N VAL A 64 -36.09 20.68 13.24
CA VAL A 64 -36.49 20.50 14.64
C VAL A 64 -35.25 20.57 15.51
N GLN A 65 -35.45 20.94 16.78
CA GLN A 65 -34.35 20.90 17.76
C GLN A 65 -34.02 19.44 18.07
N TRP A 66 -32.75 19.08 17.93
CA TRP A 66 -32.22 17.79 18.35
C TRP A 66 -31.43 17.93 19.65
N THR A 67 -31.54 16.92 20.50
CA THR A 67 -30.74 16.80 21.73
C THR A 67 -30.04 15.44 21.70
N ALA A 68 -28.70 15.44 21.78
CA ALA A 68 -27.92 14.21 21.79
C ALA A 68 -28.22 13.37 23.04
N LEU A 69 -28.29 12.05 22.87
CA LEU A 69 -28.37 11.10 23.96
C LEU A 69 -27.01 10.47 24.17
N ARG A 70 -26.42 10.66 25.35
CA ARG A 70 -25.21 9.94 25.75
C ARG A 70 -25.58 8.53 26.20
N PRO A 71 -25.07 7.46 25.57
CA PRO A 71 -25.31 6.10 26.04
C PRO A 71 -24.72 5.93 27.44
N HIS A 72 -25.53 5.44 28.38
CA HIS A 72 -25.04 4.98 29.67
C HIS A 72 -24.28 3.66 29.53
N GLU A 73 -24.77 2.79 28.63
CA GLU A 73 -24.15 1.51 28.30
C GLU A 73 -24.21 1.30 26.79
N ALA A 74 -23.14 0.74 26.22
CA ALA A 74 -23.06 0.32 24.83
C ALA A 74 -22.48 -1.09 24.77
N LYS A 75 -23.29 -2.06 24.32
CA LYS A 75 -22.92 -3.48 24.22
C LYS A 75 -23.02 -3.94 22.78
N SER A 76 -22.24 -4.96 22.46
CA SER A 76 -22.37 -5.71 21.22
C SER A 76 -22.09 -7.20 21.44
N ASN A 77 -22.30 -8.00 20.40
CA ASN A 77 -21.89 -9.40 20.36
C ASN A 77 -20.38 -9.60 20.12
N LEU A 78 -19.73 -8.69 19.36
CA LEU A 78 -18.31 -8.82 19.02
C LEU A 78 -17.55 -7.48 18.95
N PRO A 79 -18.03 -6.43 18.25
CA PRO A 79 -17.26 -5.19 18.11
C PRO A 79 -17.14 -4.42 19.43
N LEU A 80 -15.96 -3.91 19.77
CA LEU A 80 -15.81 -3.06 20.95
C LEU A 80 -16.47 -1.69 20.69
N LEU A 81 -17.54 -1.40 21.44
CA LEU A 81 -18.21 -0.10 21.43
C LEU A 81 -17.64 0.81 22.53
N THR A 82 -17.17 1.99 22.16
CA THR A 82 -16.63 2.99 23.08
C THR A 82 -17.37 4.31 22.95
N VAL A 83 -17.99 4.78 24.04
CA VAL A 83 -18.65 6.10 24.08
C VAL A 83 -17.59 7.20 24.12
N GLN A 84 -17.69 8.14 23.19
CA GLN A 84 -16.76 9.25 22.97
C GLN A 84 -17.14 10.50 23.79
N PRO A 85 -16.24 11.51 23.89
CA PRO A 85 -16.55 12.77 24.58
C PRO A 85 -17.68 13.58 23.94
N ASP A 86 -17.91 13.46 22.63
CA ASP A 86 -18.96 14.16 21.86
C ASP A 86 -20.31 13.42 21.83
N ASP A 87 -20.51 12.51 22.79
CA ASP A 87 -21.66 11.60 22.92
C ASP A 87 -21.86 10.61 21.76
N SER A 88 -20.93 10.54 20.80
CA SER A 88 -20.91 9.50 19.78
C SER A 88 -20.40 8.16 20.33
N VAL A 89 -20.67 7.07 19.62
CA VAL A 89 -20.14 5.74 19.86
C VAL A 89 -19.18 5.40 18.72
N PHE A 90 -18.02 4.88 19.07
CA PHE A 90 -17.05 4.34 18.12
C PHE A 90 -16.95 2.83 18.29
N ALA A 91 -17.16 2.08 17.21
CA ALA A 91 -17.00 0.65 17.11
C ALA A 91 -15.61 0.30 16.56
N SER A 92 -14.97 -0.71 17.14
CA SER A 92 -13.61 -1.13 16.80
C SER A 92 -13.38 -2.61 17.07
N GLY A 93 -12.22 -3.15 16.65
CA GLY A 93 -11.89 -4.56 16.84
C GLY A 93 -12.50 -5.46 15.77
N ASP A 94 -12.78 -6.71 16.15
CA ASP A 94 -13.36 -7.69 15.22
C ASP A 94 -14.85 -7.40 14.99
N ILE A 95 -15.31 -7.67 13.77
CA ILE A 95 -16.72 -7.61 13.36
C ILE A 95 -17.14 -8.99 12.83
N SER A 96 -18.43 -9.32 12.92
CA SER A 96 -18.97 -10.56 12.37
C SER A 96 -19.90 -10.27 11.19
N LYS A 97 -20.37 -11.33 10.52
CA LYS A 97 -21.35 -11.17 9.42
C LYS A 97 -22.69 -10.63 9.91
N MET A 98 -22.99 -10.75 11.20
CA MET A 98 -24.23 -10.28 11.83
C MET A 98 -23.91 -9.71 13.22
N ASP A 99 -23.73 -8.41 13.31
CA ASP A 99 -23.42 -7.73 14.58
C ASP A 99 -24.65 -7.04 15.15
N THR A 100 -24.84 -7.19 16.46
CA THR A 100 -25.93 -6.53 17.19
C THR A 100 -25.34 -5.48 18.10
N TYR A 101 -25.82 -4.23 18.02
CA TYR A 101 -25.49 -3.18 18.98
C TYR A 101 -26.71 -2.94 19.88
N GLU A 102 -26.49 -2.91 21.19
CA GLU A 102 -27.52 -2.56 22.18
C GLU A 102 -27.02 -1.38 23.01
N LEU A 103 -27.72 -0.24 22.89
CA LEU A 103 -27.45 0.98 23.64
C LEU A 103 -28.53 1.19 24.69
N THR A 104 -28.12 1.53 25.91
CA THR A 104 -29.04 1.92 26.99
C THR A 104 -28.82 3.38 27.33
N PHE A 105 -29.89 4.17 27.29
CA PHE A 105 -29.93 5.57 27.66
C PHE A 105 -30.78 5.73 28.92
N ARG A 106 -30.28 6.47 29.91
CA ARG A 106 -31.00 6.74 31.16
C ARG A 106 -31.64 8.13 31.13
N ASN A 107 -32.72 8.27 31.88
CA ASN A 107 -33.40 9.56 32.10
C ASN A 107 -33.82 10.26 30.79
N VAL A 108 -34.24 9.50 29.78
CA VAL A 108 -34.79 10.08 28.55
C VAL A 108 -36.10 10.77 28.90
N PRO A 109 -36.31 12.04 28.52
CA PRO A 109 -37.50 12.78 28.92
C PRO A 109 -38.78 12.20 28.29
N ALA A 110 -39.92 12.47 28.91
CA ALA A 110 -41.21 12.24 28.26
C ALA A 110 -41.39 13.19 27.05
N GLY A 111 -42.31 12.86 26.15
CA GLY A 111 -42.63 13.66 24.98
C GLY A 111 -41.73 13.45 23.76
N VAL A 112 -40.80 12.48 23.79
CA VAL A 112 -39.97 12.14 22.62
C VAL A 112 -40.86 11.68 21.47
N THR A 113 -40.74 12.32 20.31
CA THR A 113 -41.54 12.03 19.11
C THR A 113 -40.73 11.37 18.01
N ALA A 114 -39.41 11.59 17.97
CA ALA A 114 -38.52 10.93 17.01
C ALA A 114 -37.09 10.76 17.56
N LEU A 115 -36.39 9.76 17.02
CA LEU A 115 -34.96 9.53 17.23
C LEU A 115 -34.20 9.75 15.92
N ARG A 116 -32.98 10.29 16.01
CA ARG A 116 -32.04 10.42 14.90
C ARG A 116 -30.81 9.57 15.17
N LEU A 117 -30.49 8.68 14.23
CA LEU A 117 -29.20 8.01 14.13
C LEU A 117 -28.33 8.80 13.16
N GLU A 118 -27.21 9.33 13.63
CA GLU A 118 -26.17 9.96 12.80
C GLU A 118 -25.09 8.93 12.53
N ALA A 119 -24.80 8.63 11.26
CA ALA A 119 -23.64 7.89 10.82
C ALA A 119 -22.52 8.90 10.52
N LEU A 120 -21.40 8.80 11.24
CA LEU A 120 -20.36 9.82 11.28
C LEU A 120 -19.07 9.29 10.63
N PRO A 121 -18.40 10.09 9.77
CA PRO A 121 -17.09 9.72 9.26
C PRO A 121 -16.02 9.82 10.36
N ASP A 122 -14.94 9.05 10.21
CA ASP A 122 -13.80 9.04 11.12
C ASP A 122 -12.56 8.47 10.43
N ASP A 123 -11.42 9.13 10.53
CA ASP A 123 -10.16 8.72 9.88
C ASP A 123 -9.65 7.34 10.31
N ARG A 124 -10.13 6.82 11.44
CA ARG A 124 -9.78 5.47 11.91
C ARG A 124 -10.57 4.37 11.21
N LEU A 125 -11.61 4.71 10.44
CA LEU A 125 -12.47 3.76 9.75
C LEU A 125 -11.97 3.51 8.32
N PRO A 126 -12.26 2.34 7.74
CA PRO A 126 -11.95 2.06 6.34
C PRO A 126 -12.57 3.11 5.43
N ALA A 127 -11.79 3.69 4.51
CA ALA A 127 -12.25 4.77 3.63
C ALA A 127 -12.94 5.94 4.38
N HIS A 128 -12.50 6.22 5.62
CA HIS A 128 -13.06 7.24 6.51
C HIS A 128 -14.52 6.99 6.95
N GLY A 129 -15.03 5.76 6.77
CA GLY A 129 -16.32 5.32 7.28
C GLY A 129 -17.51 5.81 6.44
N PRO A 130 -18.71 5.97 7.04
CA PRO A 130 -19.02 5.83 8.46
C PRO A 130 -19.10 4.37 8.97
N GLY A 131 -19.01 3.38 8.07
CA GLY A 131 -19.06 1.95 8.39
C GLY A 131 -17.69 1.28 8.56
N MET A 132 -17.72 -0.01 8.91
CA MET A 132 -16.53 -0.85 9.20
C MET A 132 -16.23 -1.88 8.10
N THR A 133 -17.02 -1.92 7.01
CA THR A 133 -16.78 -2.90 5.94
C THR A 133 -15.37 -2.73 5.35
N TYR A 134 -14.67 -3.84 5.10
CA TYR A 134 -13.28 -3.81 4.63
C TYR A 134 -13.02 -4.52 3.31
N TYR A 135 -13.37 -5.83 3.19
CA TYR A 135 -12.93 -6.67 2.06
C TYR A 135 -14.04 -7.37 1.27
N GLU A 136 -15.07 -7.95 1.93
CA GLU A 136 -16.14 -8.68 1.21
C GLU A 136 -17.21 -7.76 0.62
N GLY A 137 -17.28 -6.52 1.11
CA GLY A 137 -18.22 -5.50 0.67
C GLY A 137 -17.52 -4.20 0.32
N ARG A 138 -18.32 -3.16 0.08
CA ARG A 138 -17.81 -1.83 -0.21
C ARG A 138 -17.08 -1.28 1.03
N LYS A 139 -15.78 -1.04 0.89
CA LYS A 139 -14.92 -0.55 1.97
C LYS A 139 -15.49 0.75 2.56
N GLY A 140 -15.65 0.84 3.87
CA GLY A 140 -16.18 2.01 4.58
C GLY A 140 -17.70 2.09 4.68
N ASP A 141 -18.43 1.18 4.03
CA ASP A 141 -19.88 1.12 4.10
C ASP A 141 -20.36 0.36 5.36
N PHE A 142 -21.65 0.46 5.65
CA PHE A 142 -22.36 -0.36 6.63
C PHE A 142 -23.70 -0.81 6.06
N PHE A 143 -24.31 -1.82 6.67
CA PHE A 143 -25.68 -2.23 6.36
C PHE A 143 -26.44 -2.45 7.66
N MET A 144 -27.44 -1.61 7.93
CA MET A 144 -28.31 -1.72 9.09
C MET A 144 -29.62 -2.40 8.70
N GLY A 145 -29.78 -3.65 9.09
CA GLY A 145 -30.97 -4.45 8.80
C GLY A 145 -32.12 -4.20 9.76
N GLU A 146 -31.84 -3.86 11.03
CA GLU A 146 -32.89 -3.59 12.01
C GLU A 146 -32.55 -2.42 12.93
N PHE A 147 -33.57 -1.64 13.28
CA PHE A 147 -33.54 -0.58 14.28
C PHE A 147 -34.78 -0.69 15.17
N LYS A 148 -34.58 -1.14 16.42
CA LYS A 148 -35.65 -1.36 17.40
C LYS A 148 -35.44 -0.50 18.64
N VAL A 149 -36.53 0.04 19.17
CA VAL A 149 -36.53 0.91 20.34
C VAL A 149 -37.41 0.30 21.41
N PHE A 150 -36.96 0.29 22.66
CA PHE A 150 -37.70 -0.23 23.80
C PHE A 150 -37.72 0.80 24.93
N ALA A 151 -38.89 1.02 25.51
CA ALA A 151 -39.07 1.80 26.73
C ALA A 151 -39.41 0.81 27.85
N GLY A 152 -38.46 0.58 28.77
CA GLY A 152 -38.53 -0.56 29.69
C GLY A 152 -38.56 -1.91 28.95
N THR A 153 -39.64 -2.68 29.15
CA THR A 153 -39.86 -3.99 28.49
C THR A 153 -40.68 -3.89 27.20
N SER A 154 -41.33 -2.76 26.94
CA SER A 154 -42.24 -2.59 25.81
C SER A 154 -41.49 -2.05 24.60
N GLN A 155 -41.68 -2.68 23.44
CA GLN A 155 -41.17 -2.15 22.17
C GLN A 155 -41.98 -0.91 21.77
N VAL A 156 -41.27 0.16 21.44
CA VAL A 156 -41.86 1.39 20.91
C VAL A 156 -42.11 1.21 19.42
N LYS A 157 -43.36 1.44 19.00
CA LYS A 157 -43.75 1.35 17.60
C LYS A 157 -43.21 2.56 16.82
N LEU A 158 -42.53 2.29 15.71
CA LEU A 158 -42.07 3.30 14.75
C LEU A 158 -43.04 3.35 13.57
N VAL A 159 -43.39 4.56 13.10
CA VAL A 159 -44.40 4.74 12.03
C VAL A 159 -43.85 5.34 10.75
N ARG A 160 -42.70 6.02 10.83
CA ARG A 160 -42.04 6.63 9.67
C ARG A 160 -40.55 6.71 9.90
N ALA A 161 -39.78 6.17 8.97
CA ALA A 161 -38.34 6.39 8.92
C ALA A 161 -37.95 7.09 7.62
N THR A 162 -36.94 7.94 7.68
CA THR A 162 -36.38 8.69 6.54
C THR A 162 -34.88 8.78 6.68
N GLU A 163 -34.17 8.96 5.57
CA GLU A 163 -32.71 9.02 5.54
C GLU A 163 -32.19 10.17 4.68
N SER A 164 -30.96 10.62 4.95
CA SER A 164 -30.28 11.63 4.13
C SER A 164 -29.79 11.08 2.79
N PHE A 165 -29.48 9.78 2.72
CA PHE A 165 -28.99 9.12 1.50
C PHE A 165 -29.30 7.62 1.47
N SER A 166 -29.76 7.14 0.31
CA SER A 166 -30.15 5.74 0.05
C SER A 166 -30.07 5.36 -1.44
N LYS A 167 -29.24 6.06 -2.24
CA LYS A 167 -29.15 5.82 -3.68
C LYS A 167 -28.26 4.60 -4.01
N ASN A 168 -28.68 3.45 -3.55
CA ASN A 168 -28.10 2.14 -3.83
C ASN A 168 -29.21 1.09 -3.91
N ASN A 169 -28.95 0.05 -4.69
CA ASN A 169 -29.81 -1.12 -4.75
C ASN A 169 -28.97 -2.35 -4.45
N PHE A 170 -29.53 -3.27 -3.68
CA PHE A 170 -28.99 -4.60 -3.52
C PHE A 170 -29.88 -5.58 -4.28
N GLY A 171 -29.46 -5.90 -5.51
CA GLY A 171 -30.35 -6.54 -6.49
C GLY A 171 -31.40 -5.55 -6.97
N ASN A 172 -32.68 -5.93 -6.87
CA ASN A 172 -33.80 -5.07 -7.26
C ASN A 172 -34.45 -4.34 -6.06
N ALA A 173 -33.98 -4.59 -4.83
CA ALA A 173 -34.54 -3.98 -3.64
C ALA A 173 -33.85 -2.63 -3.33
N PRO A 174 -34.62 -1.58 -3.00
CA PRO A 174 -34.06 -0.34 -2.48
C PRO A 174 -33.50 -0.55 -1.07
N VAL A 175 -32.71 0.41 -0.59
CA VAL A 175 -32.01 0.32 0.69
C VAL A 175 -32.27 1.59 1.51
N THR A 176 -33.33 1.59 2.31
CA THR A 176 -33.87 2.78 3.00
C THR A 176 -33.95 2.58 4.51
N ALA A 177 -34.03 3.68 5.28
CA ALA A 177 -34.20 3.57 6.74
C ALA A 177 -35.54 2.95 7.13
N ALA A 178 -36.57 3.05 6.27
CA ALA A 178 -37.87 2.42 6.50
C ALA A 178 -37.78 0.89 6.52
N LEU A 179 -36.94 0.32 5.63
CA LEU A 179 -36.71 -1.11 5.59
C LEU A 179 -35.98 -1.61 6.84
N ALA A 180 -35.19 -0.78 7.51
CA ALA A 180 -34.58 -1.16 8.79
C ALA A 180 -35.60 -1.27 9.96
N THR A 181 -36.91 -1.14 9.69
CA THR A 181 -37.98 -1.24 10.70
C THR A 181 -39.07 -2.24 10.31
N ASP A 182 -38.89 -3.00 9.23
CA ASP A 182 -39.90 -3.91 8.67
C ASP A 182 -39.89 -5.32 9.30
N GLY A 183 -38.90 -5.63 10.14
CA GLY A 183 -38.75 -6.93 10.79
C GLY A 183 -38.02 -7.98 9.95
N ASN A 184 -37.48 -7.60 8.80
CA ASN A 184 -36.64 -8.43 7.95
C ASN A 184 -35.18 -7.93 7.95
N PRO A 185 -34.24 -8.66 8.57
CA PRO A 185 -32.85 -8.24 8.69
C PRO A 185 -32.06 -8.25 7.37
N GLU A 186 -32.61 -8.81 6.29
CA GLU A 186 -32.00 -8.83 4.95
C GLU A 186 -32.30 -7.55 4.14
N THR A 187 -33.27 -6.74 4.59
CA THR A 187 -33.60 -5.42 4.06
C THR A 187 -33.17 -4.36 5.06
N GLY A 188 -32.85 -3.14 4.61
CA GLY A 188 -32.25 -2.18 5.52
C GLY A 188 -31.71 -0.93 4.87
N TRP A 189 -30.83 -0.24 5.61
CA TRP A 189 -30.22 1.04 5.22
C TRP A 189 -28.70 0.94 5.10
N SER A 190 -28.16 1.61 4.09
CA SER A 190 -26.73 1.75 3.79
C SER A 190 -26.54 3.07 3.04
N THR A 191 -25.38 3.71 3.23
CA THR A 191 -25.03 4.96 2.57
C THR A 191 -24.28 4.74 1.26
N ALA A 192 -23.80 3.51 1.00
CA ALA A 192 -23.07 3.16 -0.21
C ALA A 192 -21.98 4.20 -0.55
N THR A 193 -21.84 4.57 -1.83
CA THR A 193 -20.79 5.37 -2.51
C THR A 193 -20.52 6.79 -1.96
N ARG A 194 -20.70 6.99 -0.65
CA ARG A 194 -20.64 8.23 0.11
C ARG A 194 -19.83 7.99 1.38
N GLU A 195 -18.78 7.18 1.25
CA GLU A 195 -17.79 6.94 2.29
C GLU A 195 -17.10 8.27 2.66
N GLY A 196 -16.76 8.43 3.94
CA GLY A 196 -16.18 9.67 4.47
C GLY A 196 -17.19 10.82 4.64
N GLU A 197 -18.48 10.63 4.36
CA GLU A 197 -19.52 11.63 4.57
C GLU A 197 -20.41 11.33 5.79
N ARG A 198 -20.96 12.38 6.41
CA ARG A 198 -21.98 12.25 7.47
C ARG A 198 -23.34 11.97 6.85
N HIS A 199 -24.05 11.01 7.42
CA HIS A 199 -25.44 10.71 7.05
C HIS A 199 -26.32 10.62 8.29
N GLU A 200 -27.63 10.74 8.11
CA GLU A 200 -28.59 10.55 9.20
C GLU A 200 -29.82 9.78 8.76
N ALA A 201 -30.35 8.98 9.68
CA ALA A 201 -31.66 8.34 9.59
C ALA A 201 -32.52 8.80 10.78
N VAL A 202 -33.77 9.14 10.50
CA VAL A 202 -34.73 9.65 11.50
C VAL A 202 -35.91 8.70 11.59
N PHE A 203 -36.22 8.26 12.80
CA PHE A 203 -37.27 7.29 13.13
C PHE A 203 -38.34 7.95 14.01
N ASN A 204 -39.53 8.14 13.48
CA ASN A 204 -40.67 8.74 14.18
C ASN A 204 -41.46 7.67 14.93
N LEU A 205 -41.77 7.96 16.20
CA LEU A 205 -42.55 7.10 17.07
C LEU A 205 -44.05 7.24 16.72
N ALA A 206 -44.81 6.16 16.94
CA ALA A 206 -46.26 6.16 16.76
C ALA A 206 -46.96 7.12 17.74
N GLU A 207 -46.45 7.17 18.97
CA GLU A 207 -46.95 8.03 20.03
C GLU A 207 -45.75 8.63 20.78
N PRO A 208 -45.87 9.87 21.30
CA PRO A 208 -44.82 10.44 22.14
C PRO A 208 -44.52 9.56 23.36
N LEU A 209 -43.25 9.49 23.75
CA LEU A 209 -42.84 8.70 24.91
C LEU A 209 -43.54 9.20 26.18
N ARG A 210 -44.32 8.35 26.84
CA ARG A 210 -45.24 8.79 27.92
C ARG A 210 -44.58 9.02 29.28
N VAL A 211 -43.42 8.43 29.52
CA VAL A 211 -42.73 8.47 30.83
C VAL A 211 -41.26 8.77 30.66
N VAL A 212 -40.69 9.43 31.67
CA VAL A 212 -39.23 9.53 31.82
C VAL A 212 -38.71 8.16 32.23
N GLY A 213 -37.64 7.69 31.60
CA GLY A 213 -37.04 6.41 31.98
C GLY A 213 -35.93 5.95 31.06
N ASP A 214 -35.64 4.66 31.17
CA ASP A 214 -34.60 4.02 30.38
C ASP A 214 -35.14 3.67 28.98
N LEU A 215 -34.38 4.10 27.97
CA LEU A 215 -34.61 3.79 26.58
C LEU A 215 -33.50 2.85 26.08
N ARG A 216 -33.87 1.72 25.50
CA ARG A 216 -32.93 0.81 24.84
C ARG A 216 -33.10 0.87 23.34
N VAL A 217 -32.00 1.05 22.63
CA VAL A 217 -31.94 1.00 21.16
C VAL A 217 -31.13 -0.23 20.76
N LYS A 218 -31.75 -1.12 19.99
CA LYS A 218 -31.13 -2.32 19.44
C LYS A 218 -31.01 -2.18 17.94
N MET A 219 -29.80 -2.29 17.42
CA MET A 219 -29.50 -2.24 16.00
C MET A 219 -28.87 -3.56 15.55
N LEU A 220 -29.26 -4.04 14.38
CA LEU A 220 -28.64 -5.19 13.74
C LEU A 220 -27.94 -4.75 12.47
N PHE A 221 -26.69 -5.14 12.33
CA PHE A 221 -25.87 -4.86 11.18
C PHE A 221 -25.36 -6.13 10.54
N GLY A 222 -25.08 -6.04 9.24
CA GLY A 222 -24.50 -7.14 8.49
C GLY A 222 -25.48 -7.79 7.51
N ARG A 223 -24.91 -8.62 6.63
CA ARG A 223 -25.61 -9.32 5.56
C ARG A 223 -24.87 -10.63 5.26
N HIS A 224 -24.70 -11.01 3.99
CA HIS A 224 -23.80 -12.10 3.58
C HIS A 224 -22.31 -11.83 3.90
N TYR A 225 -21.98 -10.62 4.35
CA TYR A 225 -20.66 -10.16 4.78
C TYR A 225 -20.75 -9.22 5.99
N ALA A 226 -19.61 -8.99 6.64
CA ALA A 226 -19.50 -8.10 7.80
C ALA A 226 -19.60 -6.62 7.39
N ALA A 227 -20.61 -5.92 7.90
CA ALA A 227 -20.96 -4.55 7.48
C ALA A 227 -21.49 -3.68 8.63
N SER A 228 -20.74 -3.66 9.73
CA SER A 228 -21.14 -2.97 10.96
C SER A 228 -20.91 -1.46 10.89
N LEU A 229 -21.71 -0.68 11.61
CA LEU A 229 -21.54 0.78 11.67
C LEU A 229 -20.34 1.15 12.56
N GLY A 230 -19.50 2.09 12.11
CA GLY A 230 -18.22 2.42 12.70
C GLY A 230 -18.29 3.54 13.73
N ARG A 231 -18.76 4.74 13.34
CA ARG A 231 -18.98 5.85 14.29
C ARG A 231 -20.37 6.41 14.12
N PHE A 232 -21.07 6.59 15.24
CA PHE A 232 -22.46 7.03 15.18
C PHE A 232 -22.95 7.73 16.45
N ARG A 233 -24.08 8.41 16.37
CA ARG A 233 -24.69 9.12 17.52
C ARG A 233 -26.21 8.97 17.48
N ILE A 234 -26.84 8.87 18.65
CA ILE A 234 -28.29 8.93 18.78
C ILE A 234 -28.70 10.29 19.37
N ALA A 235 -29.70 10.92 18.78
CA ALA A 235 -30.34 12.12 19.31
C ALA A 235 -31.86 11.95 19.33
N PHE A 236 -32.57 12.78 20.10
CA PHE A 236 -34.02 12.82 20.13
C PHE A 236 -34.57 14.22 19.89
N THR A 237 -35.85 14.29 19.56
CA THR A 237 -36.63 15.52 19.56
C THR A 237 -37.99 15.27 20.22
N THR A 238 -38.59 16.33 20.77
CA THR A 238 -39.95 16.33 21.34
C THR A 238 -40.93 17.14 20.49
N ASP A 239 -40.55 17.50 19.27
CA ASP A 239 -41.39 18.29 18.37
C ASP A 239 -42.62 17.48 17.94
N ALA A 240 -43.82 18.01 18.19
CA ALA A 240 -45.07 17.33 17.90
C ALA A 240 -45.31 17.07 16.40
N ARG A 241 -44.60 17.77 15.51
CA ARG A 241 -44.68 17.59 14.05
C ARG A 241 -43.95 16.32 13.58
N GLY A 242 -43.17 15.68 14.46
CA GLY A 242 -42.19 14.68 14.08
C GLY A 242 -41.00 15.31 13.35
N ALA A 243 -40.16 14.48 12.75
CA ALA A 243 -38.93 14.93 12.11
C ALA A 243 -38.59 14.13 10.86
N THR A 244 -37.84 14.75 9.93
CA THR A 244 -37.36 14.12 8.70
C THR A 244 -35.84 14.27 8.66
N ALA A 245 -35.16 13.25 8.13
CA ALA A 245 -33.72 13.31 7.93
C ALA A 245 -33.35 14.46 6.99
N SER A 246 -32.28 15.17 7.35
CA SER A 246 -31.77 16.34 6.65
C SER A 246 -30.42 16.03 6.00
N THR A 247 -30.22 16.53 4.78
CA THR A 247 -28.91 16.56 4.14
C THR A 247 -28.09 17.79 4.53
N LEU A 248 -28.65 18.69 5.36
CA LEU A 248 -28.00 19.91 5.79
C LEU A 248 -26.96 19.61 6.88
N PRO A 249 -25.79 20.26 6.86
CA PRO A 249 -24.82 20.20 7.95
C PRO A 249 -25.42 20.64 9.29
N PRO A 250 -24.92 20.14 10.44
CA PRO A 250 -25.43 20.51 11.77
C PRO A 250 -25.50 22.02 12.01
N GLU A 251 -24.46 22.77 11.62
CA GLU A 251 -24.42 24.23 11.75
C GLU A 251 -25.58 24.89 10.98
N ALA A 252 -25.87 24.46 9.75
CA ALA A 252 -26.98 25.00 8.97
C ALA A 252 -28.33 24.70 9.62
N GLN A 253 -28.52 23.51 10.20
CA GLN A 253 -29.74 23.16 10.94
C GLN A 253 -29.92 24.07 12.18
N GLU A 254 -28.85 24.31 12.95
CA GLU A 254 -28.88 25.20 14.12
C GLU A 254 -29.23 26.66 13.75
N LEU A 255 -28.69 27.16 12.64
CA LEU A 255 -29.02 28.50 12.13
C LEU A 255 -30.50 28.59 11.69
N LEU A 256 -31.05 27.52 11.09
CA LEU A 256 -32.44 27.49 10.62
C LEU A 256 -33.48 27.44 11.76
N LEU A 257 -33.09 27.01 12.97
CA LEU A 257 -33.97 27.01 14.14
C LEU A 257 -34.26 28.42 14.67
N ARG A 258 -33.35 29.37 14.47
CA ARG A 258 -33.51 30.77 14.92
C ARG A 258 -34.22 31.60 13.86
N PRO A 259 -35.21 32.46 14.20
CA PRO A 259 -35.87 33.35 13.25
C PRO A 259 -34.89 34.12 12.36
N ASP A 260 -35.20 34.28 11.07
CA ASP A 260 -34.28 34.90 10.09
C ASP A 260 -33.82 36.31 10.50
N LYS A 261 -34.71 37.07 11.14
CA LYS A 261 -34.44 38.42 11.66
C LYS A 261 -33.42 38.46 12.80
N GLN A 262 -33.13 37.32 13.44
CA GLN A 262 -32.16 37.20 14.53
C GLN A 262 -30.78 36.73 14.04
N LEU A 263 -30.65 36.38 12.76
CA LEU A 263 -29.37 35.98 12.19
C LEU A 263 -28.54 37.22 11.85
N THR A 264 -27.27 37.19 12.20
CA THR A 264 -26.28 38.16 11.73
C THR A 264 -26.07 38.02 10.22
N ALA A 265 -25.51 39.06 9.59
CA ALA A 265 -25.17 39.03 8.17
C ALA A 265 -24.23 37.85 7.81
N ALA A 266 -23.27 37.53 8.69
CA ALA A 266 -22.34 36.42 8.50
C ALA A 266 -23.04 35.06 8.59
N GLU A 267 -23.92 34.85 9.57
CA GLU A 267 -24.69 33.61 9.71
C GLU A 267 -25.66 33.40 8.52
N ARG A 268 -26.31 34.48 8.07
CA ARG A 268 -27.17 34.42 6.89
C ARG A 268 -26.37 34.15 5.61
N ALA A 269 -25.14 34.65 5.51
CA ALA A 269 -24.23 34.36 4.41
C ALA A 269 -23.84 32.87 4.40
N LYS A 270 -23.58 32.24 5.55
CA LYS A 270 -23.33 30.79 5.65
C LYS A 270 -24.52 29.95 5.15
N LEU A 271 -25.74 30.31 5.53
CA LEU A 271 -26.93 29.65 5.00
C LEU A 271 -27.08 29.82 3.49
N ARG A 272 -26.75 31.01 2.97
CA ARG A 272 -26.77 31.28 1.53
C ARG A 272 -25.73 30.48 0.78
N GLU A 273 -24.51 30.37 1.32
CA GLU A 273 -23.45 29.53 0.76
C GLU A 273 -23.90 28.07 0.68
N HIS A 274 -24.50 27.55 1.75
CA HIS A 274 -25.04 26.19 1.74
C HIS A 274 -26.17 26.02 0.71
N PHE A 275 -27.08 27.01 0.60
CA PHE A 275 -28.11 27.02 -0.44
C PHE A 275 -27.51 26.94 -1.86
N LEU A 276 -26.47 27.71 -2.15
CA LEU A 276 -25.81 27.70 -3.46
C LEU A 276 -25.22 26.32 -3.79
N LEU A 277 -24.78 25.57 -2.77
CA LEU A 277 -24.30 24.19 -2.91
C LEU A 277 -25.43 23.15 -3.05
N VAL A 278 -26.70 23.49 -2.86
CA VAL A 278 -27.82 22.54 -3.07
C VAL A 278 -28.78 22.97 -4.17
N ALA A 279 -28.72 24.23 -4.61
CA ALA A 279 -29.56 24.82 -5.65
C ALA A 279 -29.44 24.05 -6.98
N PRO A 280 -30.55 23.49 -7.52
CA PRO A 280 -30.54 22.80 -8.81
C PRO A 280 -30.02 23.64 -9.98
N GLU A 281 -30.22 24.95 -9.93
CA GLU A 281 -29.82 25.94 -10.93
C GLU A 281 -28.29 26.03 -11.08
N LEU A 282 -27.54 25.65 -10.05
CA LEU A 282 -26.08 25.70 -10.01
C LEU A 282 -25.41 24.32 -10.13
N LYS A 283 -26.17 23.26 -10.47
CA LYS A 283 -25.66 21.89 -10.53
C LYS A 283 -24.34 21.76 -11.30
N ASP A 284 -24.26 22.37 -12.49
CA ASP A 284 -23.08 22.27 -13.34
C ASP A 284 -21.88 23.04 -12.75
N ALA A 285 -22.11 24.26 -12.26
CA ALA A 285 -21.08 25.08 -11.60
C ALA A 285 -20.58 24.44 -10.30
N ARG A 286 -21.46 23.75 -9.56
CA ARG A 286 -21.13 23.06 -8.32
C ARG A 286 -20.33 21.78 -8.54
N THR A 287 -20.55 21.07 -9.65
CA THR A 287 -19.88 19.78 -9.91
C THR A 287 -18.34 19.92 -9.93
N GLU A 288 -17.83 21.06 -10.44
CA GLU A 288 -16.40 21.37 -10.37
C GLU A 288 -15.92 21.58 -8.92
N ILE A 289 -16.68 22.33 -8.11
CA ILE A 289 -16.39 22.58 -6.69
C ILE A 289 -16.35 21.27 -5.91
N GLU A 290 -17.38 20.43 -6.06
CA GLU A 290 -17.46 19.11 -5.43
C GLU A 290 -16.27 18.22 -5.82
N THR A 291 -15.84 18.28 -7.08
CA THR A 291 -14.69 17.49 -7.56
C THR A 291 -13.38 17.99 -6.96
N LEU A 292 -13.20 19.30 -6.84
CA LEU A 292 -11.99 19.90 -6.26
C LEU A 292 -11.91 19.71 -4.73
N GLN A 293 -13.06 19.66 -4.05
CA GLN A 293 -13.15 19.45 -2.61
C GLN A 293 -12.94 18.00 -2.19
N LYS A 294 -13.06 17.03 -3.12
CA LYS A 294 -12.81 15.63 -2.79
C LYS A 294 -11.38 15.45 -2.28
N PRO A 295 -11.19 14.74 -1.14
CA PRO A 295 -9.87 14.41 -0.66
C PRO A 295 -9.13 13.56 -1.71
N PRO A 296 -7.80 13.72 -1.83
CA PRO A 296 -7.02 12.89 -2.73
C PRO A 296 -7.03 11.45 -2.21
N VAL A 297 -7.01 10.49 -3.15
CA VAL A 297 -6.80 9.08 -2.79
C VAL A 297 -5.31 8.90 -2.48
N LEU A 298 -4.99 8.73 -1.20
CA LEU A 298 -3.64 8.46 -0.74
C LEU A 298 -3.27 7.00 -0.99
N GLN A 299 -1.98 6.75 -1.19
CA GLN A 299 -1.46 5.38 -1.19
C GLN A 299 -1.56 4.84 0.23
N THR A 300 -2.18 3.69 0.40
CA THR A 300 -2.31 3.04 1.70
C THR A 300 -1.30 1.92 1.88
N THR A 301 -1.00 1.61 3.13
CA THR A 301 -0.29 0.39 3.53
C THR A 301 -0.94 -0.22 4.77
N LEU A 302 -0.93 -1.55 4.85
CA LEU A 302 -1.38 -2.25 6.06
C LEU A 302 -0.35 -2.02 7.17
N VAL A 303 -0.82 -1.61 8.34
CA VAL A 303 0.02 -1.51 9.53
C VAL A 303 -0.52 -2.39 10.64
N LEU A 304 0.37 -2.92 11.48
CA LEU A 304 -0.03 -3.66 12.66
C LEU A 304 -0.18 -2.71 13.84
N ARG A 305 -1.40 -2.58 14.36
CA ARG A 305 -1.71 -1.75 15.53
C ARG A 305 -2.08 -2.63 16.73
N GLU A 306 -1.43 -2.38 17.87
CA GLU A 306 -1.77 -3.03 19.13
C GLU A 306 -3.21 -2.71 19.54
N ARG A 307 -3.94 -3.69 20.05
CA ARG A 307 -5.31 -3.48 20.55
C ARG A 307 -5.28 -2.78 21.91
N PRO A 308 -6.32 -2.02 22.28
CA PRO A 308 -6.41 -1.46 23.62
C PRO A 308 -6.45 -2.59 24.66
N PRO A 309 -5.86 -2.41 25.86
CA PRO A 309 -5.79 -3.45 26.89
C PRO A 309 -7.14 -3.98 27.37
N VAL A 310 -8.21 -3.21 27.18
CA VAL A 310 -9.59 -3.60 27.51
C VAL A 310 -10.22 -4.55 26.49
N ASN A 311 -9.59 -4.73 25.32
CA ASN A 311 -10.05 -5.65 24.26
C ASN A 311 -8.86 -6.35 23.56
N PRO A 312 -8.06 -7.16 24.29
CA PRO A 312 -6.95 -7.89 23.70
C PRO A 312 -7.49 -8.99 22.77
N ARG A 313 -6.71 -9.36 21.73
CA ARG A 313 -7.02 -10.56 20.94
C ARG A 313 -6.53 -11.79 21.72
N PRO A 314 -7.40 -12.70 22.17
CA PRO A 314 -6.96 -13.89 22.87
C PRO A 314 -6.20 -14.82 21.90
N THR A 315 -5.13 -15.43 22.39
CA THR A 315 -4.35 -16.43 21.65
C THR A 315 -4.38 -17.72 22.44
N PHE A 316 -4.55 -18.85 21.76
CA PHE A 316 -4.67 -20.16 22.38
C PHE A 316 -3.60 -21.12 21.85
N ARG A 317 -3.13 -22.02 22.72
CA ARG A 317 -2.46 -23.23 22.25
C ARG A 317 -3.52 -24.14 21.63
N HIS A 318 -3.22 -24.70 20.47
CA HIS A 318 -4.12 -25.59 19.75
C HIS A 318 -3.68 -27.05 19.91
N HIS A 319 -4.63 -27.96 20.08
CA HIS A 319 -4.34 -29.39 20.18
C HIS A 319 -3.71 -29.89 18.87
N ARG A 320 -2.41 -30.22 18.90
CA ARG A 320 -1.63 -30.65 17.72
C ARG A 320 -1.70 -29.67 16.54
N GLY A 321 -1.95 -28.38 16.80
CA GLY A 321 -2.09 -27.35 15.77
C GLY A 321 -3.46 -27.25 15.09
N GLU A 322 -4.46 -28.04 15.51
CA GLU A 322 -5.83 -27.96 14.99
C GLU A 322 -6.50 -26.64 15.39
N PHE A 323 -6.69 -25.72 14.44
CA PHE A 323 -7.20 -24.36 14.71
C PHE A 323 -8.63 -24.33 15.28
N LEU A 324 -9.40 -25.41 15.13
CA LEU A 324 -10.74 -25.58 15.71
C LEU A 324 -10.72 -26.18 17.13
N SER A 325 -9.56 -26.54 17.66
CA SER A 325 -9.41 -27.16 18.98
C SER A 325 -8.51 -26.33 19.90
N PRO A 326 -8.98 -25.13 20.32
CA PRO A 326 -8.25 -24.32 21.29
C PRO A 326 -8.19 -25.02 22.65
N LYS A 327 -7.08 -24.82 23.36
CA LYS A 327 -6.84 -25.30 24.71
C LYS A 327 -6.66 -24.10 25.64
N GLU A 328 -5.52 -24.00 26.31
CA GLU A 328 -5.24 -22.89 27.21
C GLU A 328 -4.91 -21.59 26.45
N ALA A 329 -5.33 -20.46 27.02
CA ALA A 329 -4.92 -19.15 26.54
C ALA A 329 -3.42 -18.94 26.86
N ILE A 330 -2.70 -18.31 25.93
CA ILE A 330 -1.28 -18.03 26.03
C ILE A 330 -1.08 -16.52 26.01
N ALA A 331 -0.29 -16.01 26.95
CA ALA A 331 0.11 -14.60 26.99
C ALA A 331 1.31 -14.33 26.07
N PRO A 332 1.47 -13.10 25.55
CA PRO A 332 2.68 -12.70 24.83
C PRO A 332 3.94 -12.94 25.66
N GLY A 333 5.00 -13.44 25.02
CA GLY A 333 6.28 -13.72 25.68
C GLY A 333 7.34 -14.22 24.70
N VAL A 334 8.46 -14.66 25.25
CA VAL A 334 9.55 -15.32 24.51
C VAL A 334 9.59 -16.82 24.85
N LEU A 335 10.34 -17.61 24.09
CA LEU A 335 10.51 -19.03 24.39
C LEU A 335 11.25 -19.18 25.73
N GLY A 336 10.64 -19.89 26.70
CA GLY A 336 11.20 -20.03 28.05
C GLY A 336 12.53 -20.80 28.13
N VAL A 337 12.93 -21.48 27.05
CA VAL A 337 14.25 -22.13 26.92
C VAL A 337 15.36 -21.14 26.53
N LEU A 338 14.99 -19.93 26.13
CA LEU A 338 15.92 -18.86 25.73
C LEU A 338 15.97 -17.77 26.82
N ASN A 339 16.79 -16.74 26.58
CA ASN A 339 16.91 -15.60 27.49
C ASN A 339 15.55 -14.93 27.74
N PRO A 340 15.27 -14.45 28.97
CA PRO A 340 14.04 -13.72 29.26
C PRO A 340 14.01 -12.37 28.53
N LEU A 341 12.84 -11.72 28.51
CA LEU A 341 12.74 -10.33 28.06
C LEU A 341 13.59 -9.42 28.98
N PRO A 342 14.22 -8.36 28.43
CA PRO A 342 14.95 -7.39 29.24
C PRO A 342 14.04 -6.77 30.33
N PRO A 343 14.58 -6.45 31.53
CA PRO A 343 13.81 -5.78 32.56
C PRO A 343 13.18 -4.47 32.05
N GLY A 344 11.88 -4.29 32.30
CA GLY A 344 11.13 -3.11 31.86
C GLY A 344 10.74 -3.09 30.37
N ALA A 345 11.13 -4.09 29.58
CA ALA A 345 10.67 -4.22 28.20
C ALA A 345 9.16 -4.56 28.17
N PRO A 346 8.38 -3.94 27.27
CA PRO A 346 6.97 -4.24 27.15
C PRO A 346 6.76 -5.67 26.60
N THR A 347 5.79 -6.41 27.12
CA THR A 347 5.44 -7.76 26.65
C THR A 347 4.59 -7.70 25.37
N ASN A 348 5.13 -7.07 24.33
CA ASN A 348 4.51 -6.90 23.02
C ASN A 348 5.58 -6.97 21.91
N ARG A 349 5.20 -6.63 20.67
CA ARG A 349 6.10 -6.69 19.51
C ARG A 349 7.36 -5.82 19.66
N LEU A 350 7.27 -4.68 20.36
CA LEU A 350 8.42 -3.81 20.59
C LEU A 350 9.43 -4.48 21.53
N GLY A 351 8.98 -5.07 22.64
CA GLY A 351 9.87 -5.80 23.54
C GLY A 351 10.46 -7.04 22.89
N PHE A 352 9.69 -7.75 22.05
CA PHE A 352 10.23 -8.85 21.24
C PHE A 352 11.32 -8.37 20.27
N ALA A 353 11.12 -7.24 19.59
CA ALA A 353 12.13 -6.67 18.69
C ALA A 353 13.41 -6.28 19.44
N GLN A 354 13.28 -5.64 20.62
CA GLN A 354 14.40 -5.30 21.49
C GLN A 354 15.16 -6.55 21.97
N TRP A 355 14.44 -7.61 22.33
CA TRP A 355 15.01 -8.90 22.70
C TRP A 355 15.75 -9.57 21.53
N LEU A 356 15.18 -9.52 20.32
CA LEU A 356 15.76 -10.13 19.12
C LEU A 356 17.11 -9.51 18.75
N VAL A 357 17.26 -8.19 18.90
CA VAL A 357 18.51 -7.46 18.58
C VAL A 357 19.35 -7.13 19.82
N SER A 358 19.03 -7.73 20.97
CA SER A 358 19.81 -7.59 22.20
C SER A 358 21.24 -8.08 22.00
N THR A 359 22.19 -7.43 22.69
CA THR A 359 23.59 -7.89 22.77
C THR A 359 23.72 -9.28 23.39
N ASP A 360 22.74 -9.70 24.18
CA ASP A 360 22.69 -11.01 24.81
C ASP A 360 22.17 -12.10 23.85
N ASN A 361 21.70 -11.72 22.66
CA ASN A 361 21.34 -12.66 21.59
C ASN A 361 22.50 -12.83 20.59
N PRO A 362 23.26 -13.94 20.66
CA PRO A 362 24.43 -14.12 19.81
C PRO A 362 24.07 -14.49 18.36
N LEU A 363 22.82 -14.86 18.05
CA LEU A 363 22.46 -15.42 16.75
C LEU A 363 22.11 -14.35 15.72
N THR A 364 21.35 -13.32 16.09
CA THR A 364 20.81 -12.33 15.14
C THR A 364 21.91 -11.64 14.32
N ALA A 365 23.00 -11.23 14.97
CA ALA A 365 24.13 -10.60 14.29
C ALA A 365 24.92 -11.60 13.44
N ARG A 366 25.23 -12.79 13.97
CA ARG A 366 25.96 -13.85 13.25
C ARG A 366 25.23 -14.29 11.99
N VAL A 367 23.92 -14.53 12.09
CA VAL A 367 23.07 -14.93 10.95
C VAL A 367 23.05 -13.82 9.90
N THR A 368 22.83 -12.57 10.31
CA THR A 368 22.80 -11.43 9.39
C THR A 368 24.13 -11.27 8.65
N VAL A 369 25.25 -11.27 9.39
CA VAL A 369 26.61 -11.17 8.83
C VAL A 369 26.89 -12.30 7.86
N ASN A 370 26.56 -13.53 8.23
CA ASN A 370 26.81 -14.69 7.36
C ASN A 370 26.03 -14.62 6.05
N ARG A 371 24.79 -14.09 6.07
CA ARG A 371 24.01 -13.85 4.84
C ARG A 371 24.65 -12.78 3.95
N GLN A 372 25.15 -11.69 4.54
CA GLN A 372 25.86 -10.65 3.78
C GLN A 372 27.18 -11.19 3.22
N TRP A 373 27.92 -11.95 4.02
CA TRP A 373 29.13 -12.63 3.59
C TRP A 373 28.87 -13.55 2.41
N ALA A 374 27.82 -14.38 2.48
CA ALA A 374 27.41 -15.25 1.38
C ALA A 374 27.04 -14.46 0.12
N ALA A 375 26.39 -13.31 0.24
CA ALA A 375 26.06 -12.46 -0.90
C ALA A 375 27.33 -11.96 -1.62
N PHE A 376 28.39 -11.61 -0.89
CA PHE A 376 29.64 -11.16 -1.48
C PHE A 376 30.55 -12.30 -1.94
N PHE A 377 30.73 -13.37 -1.16
CA PHE A 377 31.65 -14.47 -1.47
C PHE A 377 31.00 -15.68 -2.15
N GLY A 378 29.69 -15.65 -2.42
CA GLY A 378 28.93 -16.77 -2.99
C GLY A 378 28.63 -17.92 -2.01
N ARG A 379 29.22 -17.89 -0.81
CA ARG A 379 29.03 -18.88 0.25
C ARG A 379 29.25 -18.22 1.62
N GLY A 380 28.44 -18.60 2.62
CA GLY A 380 28.60 -18.13 4.00
C GLY A 380 29.78 -18.79 4.73
N ILE A 381 30.27 -18.13 5.79
CA ILE A 381 31.19 -18.72 6.78
C ILE A 381 30.55 -19.97 7.40
N VAL A 382 29.25 -19.89 7.71
CA VAL A 382 28.35 -21.03 7.89
C VAL A 382 27.66 -21.29 6.55
N ARG A 383 27.87 -22.47 5.97
CA ARG A 383 27.35 -22.80 4.63
C ARG A 383 25.83 -22.90 4.62
N THR A 384 25.25 -23.48 5.67
CA THR A 384 23.81 -23.64 5.86
C THR A 384 23.21 -22.32 6.32
N THR A 385 22.98 -21.40 5.38
CA THR A 385 22.38 -20.09 5.65
C THR A 385 21.00 -20.16 6.31
N GLU A 386 20.33 -21.29 6.13
CA GLU A 386 19.02 -21.67 6.63
C GLU A 386 19.04 -22.34 8.01
N ASP A 387 20.19 -22.83 8.48
CA ASP A 387 20.31 -23.55 9.75
C ASP A 387 21.64 -23.26 10.47
N PHE A 388 21.55 -22.59 11.62
CA PHE A 388 22.65 -22.28 12.53
C PHE A 388 22.66 -23.20 13.77
N GLY A 389 21.78 -24.20 13.82
CA GLY A 389 21.68 -25.19 14.87
C GLY A 389 22.64 -26.36 14.69
N LEU A 390 22.45 -27.40 15.50
CA LEU A 390 23.31 -28.59 15.53
C LEU A 390 23.23 -29.45 14.27
N GLN A 391 22.20 -29.27 13.45
CA GLN A 391 22.04 -29.94 12.15
C GLN A 391 22.69 -29.16 10.99
N GLY A 392 23.11 -27.91 11.24
CA GLY A 392 23.83 -27.07 10.30
C GLY A 392 25.35 -27.32 10.26
N ASP A 393 26.02 -26.70 9.30
CA ASP A 393 27.48 -26.73 9.21
C ASP A 393 28.12 -25.86 10.30
N ALA A 394 29.20 -26.33 10.92
CA ALA A 394 30.04 -25.48 11.75
C ALA A 394 30.69 -24.34 10.92
N PRO A 395 30.88 -23.13 11.49
CA PRO A 395 31.54 -22.02 10.81
C PRO A 395 32.97 -22.39 10.42
N THR A 396 33.39 -22.06 9.20
CA THR A 396 34.78 -22.28 8.75
C THR A 396 35.76 -21.40 9.53
N HIS A 397 35.34 -20.18 9.88
CA HIS A 397 36.14 -19.17 10.58
C HIS A 397 35.31 -18.56 11.73
N PRO A 398 35.18 -19.25 12.88
CA PRO A 398 34.31 -18.82 13.98
C PRO A 398 34.70 -17.45 14.54
N GLU A 399 36.00 -17.19 14.75
CA GLU A 399 36.48 -15.91 15.27
C GLU A 399 36.18 -14.73 14.34
N LEU A 400 36.31 -14.94 13.02
CA LEU A 400 35.97 -13.93 12.02
C LEU A 400 34.46 -13.62 12.03
N LEU A 401 33.62 -14.65 12.12
CA LEU A 401 32.18 -14.48 12.20
C LEU A 401 31.78 -13.69 13.46
N ASP A 402 32.40 -14.00 14.59
CA ASP A 402 32.17 -13.32 15.87
C ASP A 402 32.64 -11.88 15.84
N TRP A 403 33.83 -11.63 15.30
CA TRP A 403 34.37 -10.28 15.14
C TRP A 403 33.47 -9.42 14.25
N LEU A 404 33.06 -9.93 13.07
CA LEU A 404 32.15 -9.22 12.18
C LEU A 404 30.77 -8.98 12.82
N ALA A 405 30.26 -9.93 13.59
CA ALA A 405 28.99 -9.79 14.31
C ALA A 405 29.07 -8.68 15.36
N VAL A 406 30.16 -8.64 16.14
CA VAL A 406 30.40 -7.59 17.15
C VAL A 406 30.57 -6.22 16.48
N GLU A 407 31.33 -6.12 15.39
CA GLU A 407 31.50 -4.89 14.61
C GLU A 407 30.17 -4.41 14.02
N PHE A 408 29.34 -5.33 13.54
CA PHE A 408 28.00 -4.99 13.03
C PHE A 408 27.10 -4.42 14.12
N VAL A 409 27.09 -5.00 15.32
CA VAL A 409 26.28 -4.51 16.46
C VAL A 409 26.82 -3.17 16.99
N LYS A 410 28.13 -3.01 17.17
CA LYS A 410 28.73 -1.79 17.73
C LYS A 410 28.82 -0.64 16.71
N GLY A 411 28.78 -0.95 15.41
CA GLY A 411 29.06 -0.05 14.31
C GLY A 411 30.56 0.03 14.02
N SER A 412 30.96 -0.23 12.78
CA SER A 412 32.37 -0.23 12.42
C SER A 412 32.89 1.21 12.30
N GLY A 413 33.79 1.57 13.20
CA GLY A 413 34.67 2.72 12.97
C GLY A 413 35.76 2.20 12.07
N GLY A 414 35.64 2.46 10.77
CA GLY A 414 36.53 1.89 9.74
C GLY A 414 37.97 1.76 10.23
N LEU A 415 38.58 0.61 10.00
CA LEU A 415 39.94 0.24 10.40
C LEU A 415 40.98 1.25 9.87
N GLY A 416 41.05 2.49 10.36
CA GLY A 416 42.05 3.51 10.01
C GLY A 416 42.26 3.84 8.52
N LEU A 417 41.52 3.21 7.60
CA LEU A 417 41.76 3.25 6.16
C LEU A 417 41.00 4.44 5.55
N GLY A 418 41.46 5.66 5.88
CA GLY A 418 41.34 6.90 5.08
C GLY A 418 39.96 7.40 4.63
N SER A 419 38.86 6.70 4.90
CA SER A 419 37.53 7.11 4.45
C SER A 419 36.89 8.01 5.50
N GLY A 420 36.68 9.29 5.18
CA GLY A 420 36.14 10.34 6.05
C GLY A 420 34.68 10.16 6.54
N VAL A 421 34.28 8.94 6.88
CA VAL A 421 33.01 8.63 7.54
C VAL A 421 33.27 8.56 9.04
N SER A 422 33.09 9.69 9.71
CA SER A 422 33.43 9.90 11.12
C SER A 422 32.41 9.31 12.13
N THR A 423 31.31 8.70 11.68
CA THR A 423 30.23 8.24 12.58
C THR A 423 30.11 6.72 12.60
N ARG A 424 30.31 6.10 13.77
CA ARG A 424 29.95 4.70 14.01
C ARG A 424 28.42 4.59 14.02
N THR A 425 27.87 3.71 13.19
CA THR A 425 26.43 3.47 13.15
C THR A 425 26.17 2.00 13.45
N PRO A 426 25.67 1.67 14.67
CA PRO A 426 25.21 0.33 15.01
C PRO A 426 24.28 -0.24 13.95
N TRP A 427 24.38 -1.55 13.69
CA TRP A 427 23.53 -2.29 12.75
C TRP A 427 23.53 -1.75 11.31
N SER A 428 24.60 -1.05 10.90
CA SER A 428 24.72 -0.48 9.54
C SER A 428 25.19 -1.51 8.51
N LEU A 429 24.26 -1.97 7.67
CA LEU A 429 24.60 -2.86 6.54
C LEU A 429 25.62 -2.22 5.59
N LYS A 430 25.55 -0.91 5.36
CA LYS A 430 26.50 -0.21 4.47
C LYS A 430 27.92 -0.21 5.01
N GLN A 431 28.09 -0.06 6.32
CA GLN A 431 29.40 -0.13 6.97
C GLN A 431 29.95 -1.55 6.96
N LEU A 432 29.11 -2.56 7.21
CA LEU A 432 29.48 -3.98 7.08
C LEU A 432 29.89 -4.33 5.64
N HIS A 433 29.09 -3.91 4.65
CA HIS A 433 29.39 -4.13 3.24
C HIS A 433 30.72 -3.51 2.85
N ARG A 434 30.98 -2.25 3.25
CA ARG A 434 32.28 -1.59 3.01
C ARG A 434 33.41 -2.41 3.63
N LEU A 435 33.28 -2.79 4.90
CA LEU A 435 34.28 -3.58 5.61
C LEU A 435 34.63 -4.88 4.87
N ILE A 436 33.62 -5.58 4.36
CA ILE A 436 33.80 -6.81 3.58
C ILE A 436 34.52 -6.52 2.24
N VAL A 437 34.02 -5.57 1.45
CA VAL A 437 34.55 -5.33 0.08
C VAL A 437 35.90 -4.62 0.05
N THR A 438 36.31 -3.99 1.15
CA THR A 438 37.66 -3.41 1.32
C THR A 438 38.61 -4.34 2.08
N SER A 439 38.21 -5.57 2.38
CA SER A 439 39.09 -6.55 3.02
C SER A 439 40.13 -7.08 2.03
N ALA A 440 41.31 -7.45 2.52
CA ALA A 440 42.35 -8.09 1.71
C ALA A 440 41.82 -9.38 1.05
N THR A 441 40.97 -10.13 1.75
CA THR A 441 40.35 -11.36 1.24
C THR A 441 39.40 -11.11 0.07
N TYR A 442 38.65 -10.00 0.06
CA TYR A 442 37.78 -9.67 -1.09
C TYR A 442 38.57 -9.08 -2.27
N GLN A 443 39.63 -8.32 -1.98
CA GLN A 443 40.44 -7.64 -3.00
C GLN A 443 41.54 -8.52 -3.61
N GLN A 444 41.80 -9.72 -3.07
CA GLN A 444 42.78 -10.65 -3.63
C GLN A 444 42.38 -11.07 -5.06
N GLY A 445 43.38 -11.27 -5.93
CA GLY A 445 43.15 -11.79 -7.27
C GLY A 445 42.60 -13.22 -7.25
N SER A 446 41.62 -13.50 -8.10
CA SER A 446 41.02 -14.84 -8.27
C SER A 446 41.65 -15.54 -9.47
N SER A 447 42.43 -16.60 -9.24
CA SER A 447 42.96 -17.46 -10.30
C SER A 447 43.13 -18.89 -9.80
N PHE A 448 42.52 -19.85 -10.50
CA PHE A 448 42.59 -21.26 -10.13
C PHE A 448 44.00 -21.85 -10.27
N ALA A 449 44.76 -21.38 -11.27
CA ALA A 449 46.04 -21.98 -11.69
C ALA A 449 47.25 -21.52 -10.86
N SER A 450 47.11 -20.45 -10.07
CA SER A 450 48.23 -19.80 -9.37
C SER A 450 48.12 -19.86 -7.85
N ASP A 451 47.15 -20.60 -7.31
CA ASP A 451 46.94 -20.68 -5.87
C ASP A 451 47.62 -21.93 -5.26
N PRO A 452 48.68 -21.80 -4.46
CA PRO A 452 49.36 -22.94 -3.86
C PRO A 452 48.47 -23.77 -2.91
N ARG A 453 47.29 -23.28 -2.51
CA ARG A 453 46.29 -24.00 -1.68
C ARG A 453 45.35 -24.90 -2.49
N THR A 454 45.37 -24.82 -3.83
CA THR A 454 44.71 -25.81 -4.70
C THR A 454 45.65 -26.97 -5.04
N SER A 455 46.90 -26.92 -4.57
CA SER A 455 47.87 -28.02 -4.65
C SER A 455 47.48 -29.18 -3.73
N PRO A 456 47.71 -30.44 -4.12
CA PRO A 456 47.51 -31.63 -3.26
C PRO A 456 48.26 -31.57 -1.91
N GLN A 457 49.23 -30.66 -1.76
CA GLN A 457 50.09 -30.54 -0.58
C GLN A 457 49.45 -29.77 0.60
N THR A 458 48.42 -28.96 0.35
CA THR A 458 47.66 -28.21 1.38
C THR A 458 46.15 -28.31 1.08
N PRO A 459 45.56 -29.50 1.21
CA PRO A 459 44.19 -29.74 0.78
C PRO A 459 43.20 -28.89 1.60
N ASP A 460 42.41 -28.09 0.90
CA ASP A 460 41.28 -27.40 1.50
C ASP A 460 40.25 -28.43 2.02
N PRO A 461 39.91 -28.43 3.31
CA PRO A 461 39.02 -29.44 3.90
C PRO A 461 37.62 -29.47 3.24
N ARG A 462 37.20 -28.38 2.59
CA ARG A 462 35.98 -28.31 1.76
C ARG A 462 36.25 -27.39 0.57
N PRO A 463 35.72 -27.64 -0.65
CA PRO A 463 36.04 -26.81 -1.81
C PRO A 463 35.89 -25.30 -1.56
N ASN A 464 37.00 -24.57 -1.68
CA ASN A 464 37.12 -23.12 -1.52
C ASN A 464 36.68 -22.58 -0.14
N SER A 465 36.82 -23.37 0.93
CA SER A 465 36.48 -22.97 2.30
C SER A 465 37.50 -22.01 2.89
N LEU A 466 38.73 -22.03 2.39
CA LEU A 466 39.80 -21.07 2.70
C LEU A 466 39.73 -19.77 1.88
N LEU A 467 38.66 -19.59 1.08
CA LEU A 467 38.38 -18.38 0.30
C LEU A 467 39.56 -17.99 -0.58
N SER A 468 40.05 -19.00 -1.29
CA SER A 468 41.31 -18.95 -2.00
C SER A 468 41.13 -18.34 -3.40
N ARG A 469 39.90 -18.42 -3.92
CA ARG A 469 39.41 -17.79 -5.15
C ARG A 469 37.95 -17.38 -4.98
N PHE A 470 37.41 -16.64 -5.94
CA PHE A 470 35.98 -16.39 -5.99
C PHE A 470 35.24 -17.61 -6.63
N PRO A 471 34.10 -18.07 -6.09
CA PRO A 471 33.31 -19.10 -6.76
C PRO A 471 32.54 -18.50 -7.92
N ARG A 472 32.71 -19.03 -9.13
CA ARG A 472 31.89 -18.63 -10.28
C ARG A 472 30.41 -18.90 -9.97
N ALA A 473 29.62 -17.83 -9.88
CA ALA A 473 28.22 -17.91 -9.51
C ALA A 473 27.38 -16.97 -10.38
N ARG A 474 26.26 -17.47 -10.92
CA ARG A 474 25.29 -16.65 -11.66
C ARG A 474 24.69 -15.60 -10.73
N LEU A 475 24.49 -14.39 -11.26
CA LEU A 475 23.80 -13.30 -10.58
C LEU A 475 22.31 -13.62 -10.42
N ASP A 476 21.71 -13.08 -9.36
CA ASP A 476 20.26 -13.10 -9.16
C ASP A 476 19.51 -12.41 -10.32
N ALA A 477 18.26 -12.81 -10.56
CA ALA A 477 17.46 -12.30 -11.67
C ALA A 477 17.38 -10.76 -11.72
N GLU A 478 17.17 -10.13 -10.56
CA GLU A 478 17.10 -8.67 -10.44
C GLU A 478 18.44 -8.00 -10.78
N LEU A 479 19.55 -8.64 -10.37
CA LEU A 479 20.90 -8.16 -10.64
C LEU A 479 21.28 -8.32 -12.11
N ILE A 480 20.91 -9.42 -12.77
CA ILE A 480 21.12 -9.59 -14.22
C ILE A 480 20.48 -8.43 -14.97
N ARG A 481 19.21 -8.14 -14.68
CA ARG A 481 18.49 -7.04 -15.32
C ARG A 481 19.14 -5.69 -15.02
N ASP A 482 19.49 -5.43 -13.76
CA ASP A 482 20.15 -4.18 -13.35
C ASP A 482 21.53 -4.02 -14.02
N CYS A 483 22.29 -5.09 -14.18
CA CYS A 483 23.57 -5.10 -14.91
C CYS A 483 23.37 -4.76 -16.39
N VAL A 484 22.37 -5.33 -17.07
CA VAL A 484 22.06 -5.01 -18.47
C VAL A 484 21.71 -3.53 -18.64
N LEU A 485 20.86 -2.99 -17.76
CA LEU A 485 20.47 -1.59 -17.81
C LEU A 485 21.63 -0.65 -17.46
N ARG A 486 22.48 -1.04 -16.51
CA ARG A 486 23.67 -0.26 -16.15
C ARG A 486 24.69 -0.25 -17.29
N ALA A 487 24.95 -1.41 -17.87
CA ALA A 487 25.85 -1.59 -18.99
C ALA A 487 25.36 -0.85 -20.23
N SER A 488 24.05 -0.71 -20.47
CA SER A 488 23.52 0.10 -21.58
C SER A 488 23.39 1.60 -21.27
N GLY A 489 23.39 1.97 -19.98
CA GLY A 489 23.18 3.35 -19.53
C GLY A 489 21.71 3.74 -19.47
N LEU A 490 20.79 2.78 -19.54
CA LEU A 490 19.35 2.99 -19.41
C LEU A 490 18.88 2.98 -17.95
N LEU A 491 19.67 2.43 -17.02
CA LEU A 491 19.27 2.28 -15.62
C LEU A 491 18.90 3.62 -14.97
N SER A 492 17.65 3.73 -14.51
CA SER A 492 17.23 4.83 -13.64
C SER A 492 17.76 4.64 -12.22
N ALA A 493 18.39 5.69 -11.68
CA ALA A 493 18.91 5.73 -10.31
C ALA A 493 17.86 6.20 -9.27
N LYS A 494 16.62 6.48 -9.69
CA LYS A 494 15.51 6.92 -8.82
C LYS A 494 15.28 5.92 -7.69
N VAL A 495 15.13 6.41 -6.46
CA VAL A 495 14.84 5.61 -5.25
C VAL A 495 13.47 6.00 -4.68
N GLY A 496 12.70 5.03 -4.21
CA GLY A 496 11.31 5.22 -3.74
C GLY A 496 10.29 5.27 -4.88
N GLY A 497 9.04 5.57 -4.56
CA GLY A 497 7.92 5.64 -5.53
C GLY A 497 7.25 4.28 -5.81
N GLN A 498 6.22 4.32 -6.65
CA GLN A 498 5.39 3.15 -6.99
C GLN A 498 6.18 2.05 -7.72
N SER A 499 5.62 0.83 -7.68
CA SER A 499 6.11 -0.28 -8.49
C SER A 499 5.95 0.00 -9.98
N VAL A 500 6.85 -0.56 -10.79
CA VAL A 500 6.87 -0.41 -12.24
C VAL A 500 6.59 -1.73 -12.95
N PHE A 501 6.24 -1.62 -14.23
CA PHE A 501 5.79 -2.71 -15.09
C PHE A 501 6.67 -2.73 -16.34
N PRO A 502 7.88 -3.30 -16.29
CA PRO A 502 8.73 -3.47 -17.46
C PRO A 502 8.02 -4.32 -18.53
N PRO A 503 8.43 -4.26 -19.80
CA PRO A 503 7.88 -5.11 -20.86
C PRO A 503 7.86 -6.59 -20.49
N GLN A 504 6.73 -7.24 -20.72
CA GLN A 504 6.57 -8.69 -20.64
C GLN A 504 5.46 -9.18 -21.58
N PRO A 505 5.42 -10.47 -21.94
CA PRO A 505 4.32 -11.04 -22.71
C PRO A 505 2.98 -10.90 -21.97
N ALA A 506 1.93 -10.53 -22.69
CA ALA A 506 0.59 -10.30 -22.13
C ALA A 506 0.00 -11.56 -21.44
N SER A 507 0.34 -12.76 -21.96
CA SER A 507 -0.14 -14.05 -21.43
C SER A 507 0.20 -14.28 -19.95
N VAL A 508 1.30 -13.69 -19.47
CA VAL A 508 1.80 -13.87 -18.09
C VAL A 508 0.76 -13.46 -17.05
N THR A 509 0.01 -12.36 -17.28
CA THR A 509 -0.96 -11.85 -16.30
C THR A 509 -2.42 -11.96 -16.73
N SER A 510 -2.69 -12.33 -17.99
CA SER A 510 -4.05 -12.48 -18.52
C SER A 510 -4.67 -13.86 -18.26
N GLU A 511 -3.89 -14.90 -17.98
CA GLU A 511 -4.36 -16.30 -17.90
C GLU A 511 -4.56 -16.82 -16.45
N GLY A 512 -4.56 -15.94 -15.45
CA GLY A 512 -4.64 -16.33 -14.03
C GLY A 512 -6.03 -16.67 -13.51
N VAL A 513 -6.11 -17.67 -12.62
CA VAL A 513 -7.35 -18.19 -11.97
C VAL A 513 -8.16 -17.12 -11.21
N TYR A 514 -7.50 -16.06 -10.72
CA TYR A 514 -8.13 -14.96 -9.97
C TYR A 514 -8.42 -13.72 -10.81
N GLY A 515 -8.53 -13.88 -12.13
CA GLY A 515 -8.84 -12.81 -13.08
C GLY A 515 -7.60 -12.20 -13.74
N ALA A 516 -7.79 -11.72 -14.97
CA ALA A 516 -6.80 -11.02 -15.75
C ALA A 516 -6.44 -9.68 -15.08
N LYS A 517 -5.16 -9.47 -14.76
CA LYS A 517 -4.66 -8.16 -14.33
C LYS A 517 -3.99 -7.50 -15.54
N SER A 518 -4.38 -6.27 -15.87
CA SER A 518 -3.67 -5.50 -16.90
C SER A 518 -2.22 -5.29 -16.48
N TRP A 519 -1.31 -5.50 -17.42
CA TRP A 519 0.09 -5.16 -17.27
C TRP A 519 0.37 -3.94 -18.13
N ASP A 520 0.09 -2.77 -17.56
CA ASP A 520 0.24 -1.50 -18.25
C ASP A 520 1.71 -1.10 -18.22
N GLU A 521 2.42 -1.37 -19.33
CA GLU A 521 3.87 -1.14 -19.42
C GLU A 521 4.24 0.29 -19.00
N SER A 522 5.20 0.37 -18.08
CA SER A 522 5.76 1.64 -17.65
C SER A 522 6.49 2.34 -18.81
N LYS A 523 6.35 3.66 -18.85
CA LYS A 523 6.88 4.53 -19.91
C LYS A 523 8.04 5.39 -19.37
N GLY A 524 8.82 5.97 -20.28
CA GLY A 524 9.89 6.90 -19.94
C GLY A 524 10.94 6.29 -19.02
N GLU A 525 11.38 7.07 -18.02
CA GLU A 525 12.36 6.63 -17.02
C GLU A 525 11.90 5.38 -16.26
N ASP A 526 10.60 5.29 -15.94
CA ASP A 526 10.07 4.22 -15.08
C ASP A 526 10.12 2.83 -15.77
N ARG A 527 10.23 2.78 -17.11
CA ARG A 527 10.46 1.54 -17.88
C ARG A 527 11.78 0.85 -17.50
N TYR A 528 12.77 1.63 -17.08
CA TYR A 528 14.15 1.18 -16.84
C TYR A 528 14.58 1.32 -15.37
N ARG A 529 13.63 1.29 -14.42
CA ARG A 529 13.99 1.24 -13.00
C ARG A 529 14.69 -0.05 -12.62
N ARG A 530 15.36 -0.01 -11.47
CA ARG A 530 15.96 -1.17 -10.81
C ARG A 530 14.91 -2.28 -10.61
N GLY A 531 15.33 -3.54 -10.74
CA GLY A 531 14.48 -4.72 -10.55
C GLY A 531 13.79 -4.76 -9.19
N LEU A 532 14.36 -4.09 -8.18
CA LEU A 532 13.75 -3.86 -6.86
C LEU A 532 12.33 -3.24 -6.94
N TYR A 533 12.04 -2.44 -7.96
CA TYR A 533 10.75 -1.76 -8.11
C TYR A 533 9.79 -2.49 -9.06
N THR A 534 10.20 -3.60 -9.67
CA THR A 534 9.35 -4.36 -10.57
C THR A 534 8.19 -4.97 -9.79
N PHE A 535 6.97 -4.73 -10.26
CA PHE A 535 5.76 -5.28 -9.64
C PHE A 535 5.80 -6.82 -9.66
N ALA A 536 5.48 -7.44 -8.52
CA ALA A 536 5.41 -8.90 -8.38
C ALA A 536 3.99 -9.31 -7.96
N LYS A 537 3.32 -10.12 -8.80
CA LYS A 537 2.08 -10.82 -8.44
C LYS A 537 2.46 -12.23 -8.00
N ARG A 538 2.06 -12.62 -6.78
CA ARG A 538 2.39 -13.95 -6.21
C ARG A 538 2.11 -15.11 -7.17
N SER A 539 0.98 -15.07 -7.87
CA SER A 539 0.56 -16.13 -8.80
C SER A 539 1.06 -15.97 -10.24
N ALA A 540 1.72 -14.86 -10.57
CA ALA A 540 2.25 -14.55 -11.90
C ALA A 540 3.43 -13.57 -11.78
N PRO A 541 4.62 -14.05 -11.35
CA PRO A 541 5.81 -13.22 -11.25
C PRO A 541 6.22 -12.64 -12.61
N TYR A 542 7.03 -11.58 -12.59
CA TYR A 542 7.61 -11.02 -13.81
C TYR A 542 8.38 -12.09 -14.59
N ALA A 543 8.10 -12.22 -15.90
CA ALA A 543 8.55 -13.36 -16.70
C ALA A 543 10.07 -13.58 -16.66
N MET A 544 10.86 -12.52 -16.83
CA MET A 544 12.32 -12.60 -16.77
C MET A 544 12.77 -13.09 -15.39
N PHE A 545 12.15 -12.63 -14.30
CA PHE A 545 12.54 -13.07 -12.97
C PHE A 545 12.28 -14.56 -12.78
N ASN A 546 11.13 -15.05 -13.25
CA ASN A 546 10.82 -16.47 -13.20
C ASN A 546 11.85 -17.33 -13.96
N THR A 547 12.25 -16.90 -15.17
CA THR A 547 13.26 -17.62 -15.96
C THR A 547 14.63 -17.69 -15.28
N PHE A 548 14.99 -16.68 -14.48
CA PHE A 548 16.28 -16.60 -13.78
C PHE A 548 16.19 -16.98 -12.29
N ASP A 549 15.28 -17.90 -11.95
CA ASP A 549 15.09 -18.48 -10.60
C ASP A 549 14.71 -17.44 -9.51
N GLY A 550 14.05 -16.36 -9.90
CA GLY A 550 13.49 -15.37 -8.99
C GLY A 550 12.34 -15.98 -8.14
N PRO A 551 12.28 -15.70 -6.84
CA PRO A 551 11.26 -16.31 -5.96
C PRO A 551 9.86 -15.79 -6.29
N SER A 552 8.87 -16.69 -6.30
CA SER A 552 7.46 -16.34 -6.54
C SER A 552 6.80 -15.57 -5.38
N GLY A 553 7.40 -15.62 -4.18
CA GLY A 553 6.83 -15.07 -2.95
C GLY A 553 5.78 -15.98 -2.29
N GLU A 554 5.62 -17.22 -2.76
CA GLU A 554 4.68 -18.19 -2.18
C GLU A 554 5.21 -18.87 -0.92
N ALA A 555 6.54 -18.94 -0.78
CA ALA A 555 7.24 -19.53 0.35
C ALA A 555 8.41 -18.63 0.81
N CYS A 556 8.80 -18.76 2.07
CA CYS A 556 10.02 -18.14 2.57
C CYS A 556 11.25 -18.87 1.98
N VAL A 557 12.16 -18.12 1.36
CA VAL A 557 13.37 -18.67 0.73
C VAL A 557 14.60 -18.18 1.49
N ALA A 558 15.26 -19.08 2.22
CA ALA A 558 16.49 -18.77 2.94
C ALA A 558 17.71 -18.71 2.00
N ARG A 559 17.75 -19.61 1.01
CA ARG A 559 18.76 -19.69 -0.05
C ARG A 559 18.06 -19.86 -1.40
N ARG A 560 18.43 -19.05 -2.39
CA ARG A 560 17.89 -19.14 -3.76
C ARG A 560 18.57 -20.28 -4.51
N ASP A 561 17.79 -21.00 -5.31
CA ASP A 561 18.34 -21.96 -6.25
C ASP A 561 18.92 -21.24 -7.47
N VAL A 562 19.93 -21.85 -8.08
CA VAL A 562 20.59 -21.31 -9.26
C VAL A 562 20.66 -22.41 -10.30
N SER A 563 19.90 -22.23 -11.38
CA SER A 563 19.94 -23.05 -12.58
C SER A 563 20.66 -22.31 -13.72
N ASN A 564 21.19 -23.09 -14.66
CA ASN A 564 21.74 -22.62 -15.93
C ASN A 564 21.03 -23.40 -17.04
N THR A 565 20.06 -22.77 -17.70
CA THR A 565 19.21 -23.45 -18.70
C THR A 565 19.33 -22.78 -20.08
N PRO A 566 19.09 -23.51 -21.18
CA PRO A 566 19.02 -22.90 -22.51
C PRO A 566 17.96 -21.80 -22.62
N LEU A 567 16.87 -21.89 -21.85
CA LEU A 567 15.82 -20.88 -21.81
C LEU A 567 16.36 -19.52 -21.33
N GLN A 568 17.24 -19.51 -20.34
CA GLN A 568 17.87 -18.28 -19.83
C GLN A 568 18.71 -17.58 -20.90
N ALA A 569 19.52 -18.34 -21.66
CA ALA A 569 20.27 -17.79 -22.78
C ALA A 569 19.33 -17.24 -23.88
N LEU A 570 18.24 -17.95 -24.17
CA LEU A 570 17.22 -17.46 -25.11
C LEU A 570 16.51 -16.20 -24.60
N THR A 571 16.31 -16.04 -23.28
CA THR A 571 15.77 -14.82 -22.69
C THR A 571 16.75 -13.65 -22.83
N LEU A 572 18.04 -13.83 -22.55
CA LEU A 572 19.05 -12.78 -22.79
C LEU A 572 19.12 -12.38 -24.27
N LEU A 573 18.87 -13.31 -25.18
CA LEU A 573 18.82 -12.97 -26.59
C LEU A 573 17.54 -12.23 -26.98
N ASN A 574 16.37 -12.63 -26.49
CA ASN A 574 15.10 -12.26 -27.13
C ASN A 574 14.18 -11.37 -26.29
N ASP A 575 14.44 -11.22 -24.99
CA ASP A 575 13.60 -10.35 -24.15
C ASP A 575 13.70 -8.89 -24.59
N THR A 576 12.55 -8.21 -24.58
CA THR A 576 12.41 -6.83 -25.06
C THR A 576 13.35 -5.86 -24.33
N VAL A 577 13.52 -6.02 -23.01
CA VAL A 577 14.41 -5.14 -22.23
C VAL A 577 15.86 -5.31 -22.65
N ILE A 578 16.28 -6.54 -22.97
CA ILE A 578 17.65 -6.82 -23.40
C ILE A 578 17.89 -6.29 -24.81
N LEU A 579 16.92 -6.43 -25.70
CA LEU A 579 17.00 -5.85 -27.05
C LEU A 579 17.08 -4.32 -27.02
N GLU A 580 16.25 -3.66 -26.20
CA GLU A 580 16.28 -2.21 -26.00
C GLU A 580 17.65 -1.75 -25.45
N ALA A 581 18.23 -2.50 -24.51
CA ALA A 581 19.55 -2.25 -23.96
C ALA A 581 20.67 -2.41 -25.01
N ALA A 582 20.61 -3.47 -25.83
CA ALA A 582 21.55 -3.69 -26.92
C ALA A 582 21.45 -2.58 -27.98
N GLN A 583 20.25 -2.11 -28.31
CA GLN A 583 20.02 -1.00 -29.23
C GLN A 583 20.57 0.32 -28.67
N ALA A 584 20.42 0.57 -27.37
CA ALA A 584 21.01 1.73 -26.72
C ALA A 584 22.54 1.72 -26.81
N LEU A 585 23.17 0.56 -26.58
CA LEU A 585 24.60 0.35 -26.78
C LEU A 585 25.01 0.57 -28.25
N GLY A 586 24.24 0.00 -29.18
CA GLY A 586 24.51 0.13 -30.61
C GLY A 586 24.50 1.59 -31.09
N ARG A 587 23.53 2.38 -30.62
CA ARG A 587 23.48 3.83 -30.87
C ARG A 587 24.70 4.56 -30.32
N GLN A 588 25.07 4.28 -29.08
CA GLN A 588 26.20 4.93 -28.42
C GLN A 588 27.53 4.62 -29.13
N LEU A 589 27.74 3.36 -29.54
CA LEU A 589 28.97 2.93 -30.23
C LEU A 589 29.08 3.43 -31.66
N ALA A 590 27.96 3.51 -32.39
CA ALA A 590 27.95 4.10 -33.73
C ALA A 590 28.36 5.60 -33.68
N ALA A 591 27.92 6.32 -32.65
CA ALA A 591 28.25 7.73 -32.44
C ALA A 591 29.61 7.97 -31.77
N GLN A 592 30.20 6.98 -31.12
CA GLN A 592 31.48 7.10 -30.42
C GLN A 592 32.62 7.33 -31.44
N PRO A 593 33.52 8.32 -31.25
CA PRO A 593 34.68 8.50 -32.11
C PRO A 593 35.74 7.40 -31.87
N GLY A 594 36.60 7.16 -32.87
CA GLY A 594 37.70 6.19 -32.80
C GLY A 594 37.52 4.98 -33.72
N SER A 595 38.50 4.08 -33.69
CA SER A 595 38.51 2.87 -34.53
C SER A 595 37.51 1.82 -34.04
N VAL A 596 37.24 0.80 -34.86
CA VAL A 596 36.37 -0.31 -34.47
C VAL A 596 36.95 -1.03 -33.25
N GLU A 597 38.27 -1.22 -33.21
CA GLU A 597 39.00 -1.85 -32.12
C GLU A 597 38.80 -1.10 -30.80
N SER A 598 38.95 0.22 -30.79
CA SER A 598 38.79 1.01 -29.56
C SER A 598 37.36 0.99 -29.03
N ARG A 599 36.37 0.98 -29.93
CA ARG A 599 34.94 0.85 -29.57
C ARG A 599 34.60 -0.55 -29.05
N VAL A 600 35.17 -1.60 -29.65
CA VAL A 600 35.07 -2.98 -29.15
C VAL A 600 35.65 -3.08 -27.75
N GLU A 601 36.85 -2.53 -27.50
CA GLU A 601 37.46 -2.53 -26.17
C GLU A 601 36.61 -1.77 -25.14
N SER A 602 36.04 -0.63 -25.53
CA SER A 602 35.11 0.15 -24.71
C SER A 602 33.87 -0.66 -24.32
N LEU A 603 33.21 -1.29 -25.30
CA LEU A 603 32.04 -2.14 -25.08
C LEU A 603 32.38 -3.34 -24.19
N PHE A 604 33.49 -4.02 -24.47
CA PHE A 604 33.92 -5.20 -23.72
C PHE A 604 34.19 -4.87 -22.24
N ARG A 605 34.94 -3.79 -21.96
CA ARG A 605 35.17 -3.32 -20.60
C ARG A 605 33.89 -2.92 -19.89
N ARG A 606 32.94 -2.34 -20.62
CA ARG A 606 31.64 -1.94 -20.05
C ARG A 606 30.77 -3.13 -19.66
N CYS A 607 30.80 -4.21 -20.42
CA CYS A 607 30.06 -5.43 -20.13
C CYS A 607 30.76 -6.32 -19.10
N LEU A 608 32.07 -6.55 -19.26
CA LEU A 608 32.81 -7.60 -18.53
C LEU A 608 33.82 -7.05 -17.51
N THR A 609 33.93 -5.73 -17.36
CA THR A 609 34.79 -5.05 -16.36
C THR A 609 36.29 -5.35 -16.44
N ARG A 610 36.76 -6.00 -17.51
CA ARG A 610 38.16 -6.26 -17.84
C ARG A 610 38.45 -5.91 -19.31
N PRO A 611 39.70 -5.68 -19.72
CA PRO A 611 40.04 -5.58 -21.14
C PRO A 611 39.88 -6.94 -21.86
N PRO A 612 39.56 -6.94 -23.17
CA PRO A 612 39.60 -8.15 -23.98
C PRO A 612 41.04 -8.60 -24.20
N SER A 613 41.25 -9.91 -24.33
CA SER A 613 42.50 -10.47 -24.87
C SER A 613 42.67 -10.11 -26.36
N ALA A 614 43.86 -10.34 -26.90
CA ALA A 614 44.13 -10.09 -28.32
C ALA A 614 43.20 -10.91 -29.24
N ASP A 615 42.96 -12.18 -28.89
CA ASP A 615 42.09 -13.09 -29.64
C ASP A 615 40.62 -12.69 -29.52
N GLU A 616 40.15 -12.35 -28.31
CA GLU A 616 38.78 -11.88 -28.08
C GLU A 616 38.51 -10.62 -28.91
N ARG A 617 39.42 -9.63 -28.87
CA ARG A 617 39.29 -8.41 -29.67
C ARG A 617 39.23 -8.72 -31.16
N ALA A 618 40.11 -9.57 -31.67
CA ALA A 618 40.14 -9.94 -33.09
C ALA A 618 38.83 -10.61 -33.53
N GLN A 619 38.28 -11.52 -32.71
CA GLN A 619 37.01 -12.18 -32.98
C GLN A 619 35.82 -11.22 -32.99
N LEU A 620 35.76 -10.29 -32.04
CA LEU A 620 34.67 -9.30 -31.94
C LEU A 620 34.69 -8.30 -33.11
N VAL A 621 35.88 -7.85 -33.53
CA VAL A 621 36.05 -7.00 -34.72
C VAL A 621 35.61 -7.75 -35.99
N LYS A 622 36.01 -9.02 -36.14
CA LYS A 622 35.57 -9.87 -37.25
C LYS A 622 34.05 -10.07 -37.25
N PHE A 623 33.46 -10.31 -36.08
CA PHE A 623 32.01 -10.46 -35.93
C PHE A 623 31.27 -9.18 -36.35
N PHE A 624 31.72 -8.03 -35.87
CA PHE A 624 31.15 -6.73 -36.25
C PHE A 624 31.19 -6.51 -37.77
N ALA A 625 32.34 -6.73 -38.41
CA ALA A 625 32.49 -6.57 -39.86
C ALA A 625 31.55 -7.51 -40.63
N ALA A 626 31.41 -8.76 -40.18
CA ALA A 626 30.48 -9.71 -40.77
C ALA A 626 29.02 -9.26 -40.63
N GLN A 627 28.57 -8.83 -39.44
CA GLN A 627 27.19 -8.36 -39.28
C GLN A 627 26.92 -7.10 -40.10
N ARG A 628 27.86 -6.16 -40.16
CA ARG A 628 27.75 -4.96 -41.00
C ARG A 628 27.58 -5.30 -42.48
N ALA A 629 28.33 -6.28 -42.99
CA ALA A 629 28.19 -6.74 -44.37
C ALA A 629 26.80 -7.35 -44.65
N ARG A 630 26.29 -8.18 -43.73
CA ARG A 630 24.95 -8.78 -43.86
C ARG A 630 23.85 -7.73 -43.90
N PHE A 631 23.91 -6.72 -43.04
CA PHE A 631 22.97 -5.60 -43.07
C PHE A 631 23.13 -4.73 -44.32
N ALA A 632 24.36 -4.45 -44.76
CA ALA A 632 24.62 -3.65 -45.97
C ALA A 632 24.14 -4.35 -47.25
N SER A 633 24.23 -5.68 -47.31
CA SER A 633 23.74 -6.49 -48.44
C SER A 633 22.21 -6.66 -48.47
N GLY A 634 21.51 -6.30 -47.40
CA GLY A 634 20.07 -6.51 -47.25
C GLY A 634 19.66 -7.94 -46.86
N GLU A 635 20.60 -8.85 -46.58
CA GLU A 635 20.31 -10.19 -46.04
C GLU A 635 19.49 -10.08 -44.74
N LEU A 636 19.83 -9.10 -43.89
CA LEU A 636 19.08 -8.74 -42.70
C LEU A 636 18.59 -7.29 -42.79
N LYS A 637 17.40 -7.02 -42.25
CA LYS A 637 16.84 -5.67 -42.18
C LYS A 637 17.49 -4.88 -41.04
N ALA A 638 18.35 -3.91 -41.39
CA ALA A 638 19.05 -3.08 -40.42
C ALA A 638 18.08 -2.34 -39.46
N ALA A 639 16.93 -1.88 -39.96
CA ALA A 639 15.95 -1.14 -39.17
C ALA A 639 15.36 -1.95 -37.99
N ASP A 640 15.19 -3.28 -38.17
CA ASP A 640 14.62 -4.16 -37.15
C ASP A 640 15.58 -4.34 -35.97
N PHE A 641 16.90 -4.25 -36.23
CA PHE A 641 17.94 -4.43 -35.23
C PHE A 641 18.40 -3.10 -34.62
N ALA A 642 18.55 -2.03 -35.42
CA ALA A 642 19.10 -0.76 -34.96
C ALA A 642 18.19 0.02 -33.99
N GLY A 643 16.88 -0.25 -34.01
CA GLY A 643 15.87 0.56 -33.32
C GLY A 643 15.82 2.00 -33.84
N LYS A 644 14.96 2.83 -33.22
CA LYS A 644 14.87 4.27 -33.55
C LYS A 644 16.15 5.00 -33.12
N GLY A 645 16.62 5.93 -33.95
CA GLY A 645 17.80 6.76 -33.66
C GLY A 645 18.40 7.38 -34.93
N ASP A 646 19.28 8.37 -34.74
CA ASP A 646 19.97 9.07 -35.82
C ASP A 646 21.19 8.29 -36.35
N GLY A 647 21.70 8.69 -37.51
CA GLY A 647 22.89 8.08 -38.14
C GLY A 647 22.60 6.82 -38.95
N ASP A 648 23.67 6.20 -39.48
CA ASP A 648 23.57 5.01 -40.34
C ASP A 648 22.95 3.81 -39.59
N ALA A 649 21.78 3.38 -40.06
CA ALA A 649 21.07 2.24 -39.49
C ALA A 649 21.88 0.93 -39.61
N THR A 650 22.68 0.78 -40.66
CA THR A 650 23.52 -0.41 -40.89
C THR A 650 24.59 -0.52 -39.81
N ASP A 651 25.28 0.59 -39.51
CA ASP A 651 26.31 0.64 -38.48
C ASP A 651 25.71 0.41 -37.08
N ARG A 652 24.60 1.09 -36.76
CA ARG A 652 23.87 0.89 -35.51
C ARG A 652 23.40 -0.55 -35.33
N ALA A 653 22.90 -1.19 -36.38
CA ALA A 653 22.45 -2.59 -36.34
C ALA A 653 23.62 -3.55 -36.07
N ALA A 654 24.78 -3.34 -36.71
CA ALA A 654 25.98 -4.15 -36.50
C ALA A 654 26.50 -4.03 -35.05
N TRP A 655 26.55 -2.81 -34.49
CA TRP A 655 26.91 -2.61 -33.08
C TRP A 655 25.88 -3.20 -32.12
N THR A 656 24.59 -3.12 -32.45
CA THR A 656 23.52 -3.74 -31.66
C THR A 656 23.68 -5.26 -31.61
N ALA A 657 23.99 -5.90 -32.74
CA ALA A 657 24.23 -7.34 -32.80
C ALA A 657 25.43 -7.76 -31.94
N LEU A 658 26.53 -6.99 -31.98
CA LEU A 658 27.71 -7.24 -31.14
C LEU A 658 27.40 -7.05 -29.65
N ALA A 659 26.70 -5.96 -29.28
CA ALA A 659 26.28 -5.70 -27.91
C ALA A 659 25.39 -6.83 -27.37
N ARG A 660 24.40 -7.27 -28.17
CA ARG A 660 23.52 -8.40 -27.84
C ARG A 660 24.30 -9.69 -27.61
N ALA A 661 25.35 -9.95 -28.38
CA ALA A 661 26.21 -11.12 -28.18
C ALA A 661 26.97 -11.06 -26.84
N LEU A 662 27.53 -9.90 -26.49
CA LEU A 662 28.26 -9.73 -25.23
C LEU A 662 27.35 -9.78 -24.00
N LEU A 663 26.13 -9.22 -24.08
CA LEU A 663 25.14 -9.29 -23.00
C LEU A 663 24.62 -10.72 -22.76
N ASN A 664 24.82 -11.64 -23.72
CA ASN A 664 24.41 -13.04 -23.64
C ASN A 664 25.55 -13.98 -23.18
N LEU A 665 26.73 -13.44 -22.86
CA LEU A 665 27.83 -14.28 -22.35
C LEU A 665 27.53 -14.75 -20.92
N ASP A 666 27.92 -15.99 -20.61
CA ASP A 666 27.88 -16.48 -19.23
C ASP A 666 28.69 -15.59 -18.29
N GLU A 667 29.85 -15.10 -18.75
CA GLU A 667 30.70 -14.16 -18.00
C GLU A 667 29.98 -12.84 -17.66
N PHE A 668 29.02 -12.40 -18.48
CA PHE A 668 28.27 -11.17 -18.23
C PHE A 668 27.26 -11.33 -17.07
N ILE A 669 26.68 -12.54 -16.94
CA ILE A 669 25.67 -12.84 -15.92
C ILE A 669 26.23 -13.57 -14.70
N ALA A 670 27.55 -13.77 -14.64
CA ALA A 670 28.22 -14.43 -13.53
C ALA A 670 29.19 -13.47 -12.82
N LYS A 671 29.43 -13.75 -11.54
CA LYS A 671 30.52 -13.15 -10.75
C LYS A 671 31.58 -14.22 -10.48
N GLY A 672 32.86 -13.86 -10.58
CA GLY A 672 33.99 -14.66 -10.10
C GLY A 672 35.20 -14.72 -11.01
#